data_AF-A0A1V4VXY0-F1
#
_entry.id   AF-A0A1V4VXY0-F1
#
_cell.length_a   1.000
_cell.length_b   1.000
_cell.length_c   1.000
_cell.angle_alpha   90.00
_cell.angle_beta   90.00
_cell.angle_gamma   90.00
#
_symmetry.space_group_name_H-M   'P 1'
#
loop_
_entity.id
_entity.type
_entity.pdbx_description
1 polymer ?
#
loop_
_entity_poly.entity_id
_entity_poly.type
_entity_poly.pdbx_seq_one_letter_code
_entity_poly.pdbx_strand_id
1 'polypeptide(L)'
;MQEVVVQGATVQDALKQAMHLLGAKQCEIQIQVLNPGSSEVACLGRRPAVVRAWKKKESEKPSEGDFQSITASDHEEQTGPLANPESLAVTAERSISLARVEYGEIILEYSKGEPYPVVVPCPGINLWVNGNRRTEPVALTKEDVIRLEAVNEEREGGWHLQVSEDGMSAVLHVRPKLRITREIVDLPPSNHLHIEVKEKIEKLPPVSLEEIIQELNKQGIIFGIDWEACARAAASCHEEEVIIARGRPPERGQDARIEFFFSLNEKVPVISGDAGRIDYRERFAFTSVDAGTILARKYPGGPGVPGATVKGGVTAPPPPQDVVLKAGRGVALVNNGLEAVALDTGRPLLLQNKNLSEITIYPGLVHSGDVDLSSGNIAFKGDVLIGGNVNERMNVEALGDVRVAGHVAQAMIQASGSILVQGNVLSSILVAGGENAFIQDLAPLIDNIHKQLQLLLRAINQLQGNQAFKTGDLKGGIGPLLKLLLEIKFKNLPQMVKLLKDLSRNLPEQLSGEKLIVLVRSLEHAFISAPLSIRDCKELHAMKHGVGDLIDRLTSISGQKSDILLKHALNSDIRATGSVKVVGTGCYNTRIVAGGTVEVERTFRGGEIQAGGNVYVGELGARSGIRARIKVPWERKISLGHVHENVIVQVGDRQFRFDREEYGIIMRLDKEGNLINRTH
;
A
#
# COMPACT_ATOMS: atom_id res chain seq x y z
N MET A 1 2.08 46.10 9.52
CA MET A 1 2.11 45.26 8.29
C MET A 1 1.86 43.85 8.75
N GLN A 2 0.72 43.24 8.41
CA GLN A 2 0.45 41.86 8.83
C GLN A 2 1.39 40.92 8.07
N GLU A 3 2.22 40.20 8.81
CA GLU A 3 3.06 39.14 8.29
C GLU A 3 2.71 37.82 8.97
N VAL A 4 2.81 36.72 8.22
CA VAL A 4 2.52 35.37 8.72
C VAL A 4 3.62 34.41 8.29
N VAL A 5 3.99 33.50 9.18
CA VAL A 5 4.90 32.38 8.87
C VAL A 5 4.08 31.11 8.90
N VAL A 6 4.12 30.35 7.81
CA VAL A 6 3.21 29.22 7.57
C VAL A 6 3.98 28.01 7.09
N GLN A 7 3.58 26.82 7.55
CA GLN A 7 4.21 25.55 7.23
C GLN A 7 3.28 24.67 6.40
N GLY A 8 3.79 24.09 5.31
CA GLY A 8 3.03 23.22 4.41
C GLY A 8 3.84 22.01 3.98
N ALA A 9 3.17 20.98 3.44
CA ALA A 9 3.86 19.81 2.88
C ALA A 9 4.74 20.19 1.67
N THR A 10 4.33 21.22 0.93
CA THR A 10 5.09 21.87 -0.14
C THR A 10 5.04 23.39 0.00
N VAL A 11 5.93 24.11 -0.69
CA VAL A 11 5.91 25.59 -0.75
C VAL A 11 4.57 26.11 -1.29
N GLN A 12 3.92 25.37 -2.20
CA GLN A 12 2.61 25.75 -2.74
C GLN A 12 1.49 25.62 -1.70
N ASP A 13 1.54 24.59 -0.84
CA ASP A 13 0.57 24.43 0.25
C ASP A 13 0.74 25.52 1.31
N ALA A 14 1.99 25.83 1.67
CA ALA A 14 2.31 26.92 2.58
C ALA A 14 1.85 28.29 2.05
N LEU A 15 1.97 28.51 0.72
CA LEU A 15 1.48 29.73 0.06
C LEU A 15 -0.04 29.85 0.09
N LYS A 16 -0.79 28.76 -0.18
CA LYS A 16 -2.26 28.76 -0.10
C LYS A 16 -2.75 29.09 1.31
N GLN A 17 -2.12 28.51 2.33
CA GLN A 17 -2.46 28.82 3.72
C GLN A 17 -2.10 30.27 4.09
N ALA A 18 -0.96 30.78 3.61
CA ALA A 18 -0.60 32.19 3.81
C ALA A 18 -1.58 33.17 3.13
N MET A 19 -2.09 32.84 1.93
CA MET A 19 -3.12 33.62 1.24
C MET A 19 -4.43 33.66 2.04
N HIS A 20 -4.83 32.52 2.62
CA HIS A 20 -6.03 32.43 3.45
C HIS A 20 -5.90 33.25 4.74
N LEU A 21 -4.75 33.16 5.43
CA LEU A 21 -4.51 33.88 6.68
C LEU A 21 -4.36 35.40 6.50
N LEU A 22 -3.80 35.83 5.37
CA LEU A 22 -3.69 37.26 5.04
C LEU A 22 -4.96 37.81 4.39
N GLY A 23 -5.89 36.97 3.92
CA GLY A 23 -7.07 37.41 3.17
C GLY A 23 -6.68 38.26 1.96
N ALA A 24 -5.76 37.75 1.15
CA ALA A 24 -5.24 38.44 -0.04
C ALA A 24 -5.02 37.46 -1.20
N LYS A 25 -5.12 37.97 -2.43
CA LYS A 25 -4.85 37.19 -3.64
C LYS A 25 -3.35 37.00 -3.84
N GLN A 26 -2.95 36.00 -4.61
CA GLN A 26 -1.54 35.65 -4.82
C GLN A 26 -0.71 36.83 -5.39
N CYS A 27 -1.32 37.70 -6.18
CA CYS A 27 -0.69 38.89 -6.76
C CYS A 27 -0.38 40.01 -5.73
N GLU A 28 -1.06 40.00 -4.59
CA GLU A 28 -1.01 41.03 -3.53
C GLU A 28 -0.04 40.69 -2.39
N ILE A 29 0.57 39.51 -2.43
CA ILE A 29 1.43 38.97 -1.37
C ILE A 29 2.87 38.84 -1.87
N GLN A 30 3.83 39.25 -1.04
CA GLN A 30 5.24 38.90 -1.18
C GLN A 30 5.57 37.76 -0.22
N ILE A 31 6.42 36.83 -0.69
CA ILE A 31 6.85 35.68 0.10
C ILE A 31 8.38 35.58 0.17
N GLN A 32 8.85 35.01 1.27
CA GLN A 32 10.22 34.56 1.47
C GLN A 32 10.18 33.10 1.93
N VAL A 33 10.78 32.20 1.15
CA VAL A 33 10.88 30.78 1.52
C VAL A 33 12.00 30.62 2.53
N LEU A 34 11.66 30.21 3.75
CA LEU A 34 12.62 29.98 4.84
C LEU A 34 13.17 28.55 4.81
N ASN A 35 12.34 27.59 4.40
CA ASN A 35 12.75 26.20 4.17
C ASN A 35 11.93 25.63 3.00
N PRO A 36 12.54 25.15 1.92
CA PRO A 36 11.79 24.62 0.77
C PRO A 36 11.14 23.24 1.02
N GLY A 37 11.46 22.56 2.13
CA GLY A 37 11.06 21.18 2.39
C GLY A 37 11.90 20.17 1.58
N SER A 38 11.82 18.88 1.91
CA SER A 38 12.60 17.83 1.24
C SER A 38 11.72 16.69 0.72
N SER A 39 11.94 16.25 -0.52
CA SER A 39 11.38 15.01 -1.07
C SER A 39 12.25 13.80 -0.73
N GLU A 40 11.63 12.63 -0.65
CA GLU A 40 12.19 11.35 -0.20
C GLU A 40 13.64 11.06 -0.64
N VAL A 41 14.51 10.90 0.35
CA VAL A 41 15.70 10.05 0.27
C VAL A 41 15.59 9.02 1.38
N ALA A 42 15.73 7.75 1.04
CA ALA A 42 15.54 6.62 1.93
C ALA A 42 16.32 6.81 3.25
N CYS A 43 15.57 6.75 4.37
CA CYS A 43 15.99 6.79 5.79
C CYS A 43 15.90 8.10 6.59
N LEU A 44 15.45 9.24 6.06
CA LEU A 44 15.14 10.44 6.88
C LEU A 44 13.78 11.03 6.51
N GLY A 45 12.88 11.14 7.49
CA GLY A 45 11.48 11.59 7.31
C GLY A 45 11.32 12.98 6.70
N ARG A 46 10.15 13.25 6.13
CA ARG A 46 9.82 14.49 5.40
C ARG A 46 9.90 15.73 6.30
N ARG A 47 10.61 16.77 5.85
CA ARG A 47 10.63 18.09 6.50
C ARG A 47 9.65 19.02 5.79
N PRO A 48 8.75 19.71 6.51
CA PRO A 48 7.77 20.62 5.91
C PRO A 48 8.44 21.86 5.34
N ALA A 49 7.84 22.41 4.27
CA ALA A 49 8.22 23.69 3.72
C ALA A 49 7.70 24.82 4.62
N VAL A 50 8.50 25.86 4.82
CA VAL A 50 8.19 27.01 5.68
C VAL A 50 8.33 28.30 4.88
N VAL A 51 7.28 29.11 4.85
CA VAL A 51 7.22 30.37 4.08
C VAL A 51 6.78 31.51 4.99
N ARG A 52 7.49 32.64 4.92
CA ARG A 52 7.07 33.93 5.49
C ARG A 52 6.39 34.75 4.40
N ALA A 53 5.24 35.34 4.69
CA ALA A 53 4.44 36.09 3.72
C ALA A 53 3.90 37.40 4.33
N TRP A 54 3.82 38.46 3.51
CA TRP A 54 3.23 39.76 3.88
C TRP A 54 2.58 40.43 2.67
N LYS A 55 1.58 41.31 2.91
CA LYS A 55 0.94 42.07 1.81
C LYS A 55 1.87 43.16 1.27
N LYS A 56 1.89 43.34 -0.05
CA LYS A 56 2.54 44.49 -0.70
C LYS A 56 1.85 45.78 -0.24
N LYS A 57 2.64 46.82 0.10
CA LYS A 57 2.11 48.16 0.35
C LYS A 57 1.60 48.74 -0.97
N GLU A 58 0.36 49.25 -0.98
CA GLU A 58 -0.11 50.12 -2.06
C GLU A 58 0.81 51.34 -2.14
N SER A 59 1.31 51.63 -3.35
CA SER A 59 2.08 52.84 -3.63
C SER A 59 1.14 54.05 -3.60
N GLU A 60 1.42 54.98 -2.70
CA GLU A 60 0.82 56.31 -2.66
C GLU A 60 1.02 57.04 -4.00
N LYS A 61 -0.05 57.65 -4.51
CA LYS A 61 -0.01 58.62 -5.62
C LYS A 61 0.86 59.82 -5.20
N PRO A 62 1.67 60.44 -6.09
CA PRO A 62 2.17 61.78 -5.84
C PRO A 62 1.14 62.83 -6.27
N SER A 63 0.91 63.79 -5.38
CA SER A 63 0.22 65.06 -5.58
C SER A 63 1.13 66.08 -6.30
N GLU A 64 0.51 67.03 -7.00
CA GLU A 64 1.13 68.26 -7.48
C GLU A 64 1.71 69.11 -6.34
N GLY A 65 2.86 69.75 -6.56
CA GLY A 65 3.32 70.90 -5.77
C GLY A 65 4.83 70.95 -5.47
N ASP A 66 5.48 71.94 -6.09
CA ASP A 66 6.69 72.68 -5.68
C ASP A 66 8.11 72.10 -5.85
N PHE A 67 8.72 72.62 -6.93
CA PHE A 67 10.05 73.23 -7.09
C PHE A 67 11.06 73.28 -5.91
N GLN A 68 12.34 73.17 -6.32
CA GLN A 68 13.63 73.41 -5.62
C GLN A 68 14.17 72.23 -4.79
N SER A 69 15.44 71.81 -4.83
CA SER A 69 16.66 72.30 -5.50
C SER A 69 17.85 71.34 -5.24
N ILE A 70 18.74 71.19 -6.24
CA ILE A 70 20.23 71.13 -6.18
C ILE A 70 20.88 69.96 -5.40
N THR A 71 21.64 69.03 -6.00
CA THR A 71 23.07 69.12 -6.46
C THR A 71 23.40 67.76 -7.12
N ALA A 72 23.98 67.62 -8.31
CA ALA A 72 25.19 68.16 -8.95
C ALA A 72 26.36 67.16 -8.93
N SER A 73 26.92 66.94 -10.12
CA SER A 73 28.34 66.81 -10.51
C SER A 73 28.64 65.58 -11.37
N ASP A 74 29.48 65.64 -12.40
CA ASP A 74 30.02 66.73 -13.22
C ASP A 74 30.84 66.07 -14.36
N HIS A 75 31.23 66.93 -15.32
CA HIS A 75 32.33 66.88 -16.30
C HIS A 75 31.77 67.10 -17.71
N GLU A 76 32.22 68.05 -18.53
CA GLU A 76 33.25 69.12 -18.55
C GLU A 76 32.92 69.88 -19.87
N GLU A 77 33.23 71.15 -20.17
CA GLU A 77 34.36 72.00 -19.83
C GLU A 77 34.09 73.47 -20.25
N GLN A 78 34.46 74.40 -19.36
CA GLN A 78 35.03 75.75 -19.50
C GLN A 78 34.74 76.69 -20.69
N THR A 79 34.31 77.93 -20.35
CA THR A 79 35.12 79.18 -20.46
C THR A 79 34.38 80.35 -19.78
N GLY A 80 35.10 81.21 -19.03
CA GLY A 80 34.56 82.44 -18.39
C GLY A 80 35.07 83.72 -19.09
N PRO A 81 35.06 84.92 -18.46
CA PRO A 81 34.22 85.39 -17.34
C PRO A 81 33.69 86.87 -17.47
N LEU A 82 32.84 87.26 -16.50
CA LEU A 82 32.72 88.57 -15.80
C LEU A 82 31.97 89.82 -16.40
N ALA A 83 31.03 90.31 -15.57
CA ALA A 83 30.73 91.71 -15.14
C ALA A 83 29.60 92.57 -15.79
N ASN A 84 28.70 93.03 -14.91
CA ASN A 84 27.71 94.15 -14.95
C ASN A 84 28.30 95.54 -15.36
N PRO A 85 27.56 96.69 -15.41
CA PRO A 85 26.11 96.98 -15.27
C PRO A 85 25.53 98.00 -16.31
N GLU A 86 24.21 98.23 -16.21
CA GLU A 86 23.42 99.48 -16.43
C GLU A 86 23.66 100.47 -17.61
N SER A 87 22.51 100.82 -18.22
CA SER A 87 22.06 102.14 -18.70
C SER A 87 22.10 102.48 -20.21
N LEU A 88 21.00 103.14 -20.62
CA LEU A 88 20.80 104.05 -21.78
C LEU A 88 20.38 103.47 -23.16
N ALA A 89 19.06 103.50 -23.38
CA ALA A 89 18.33 104.09 -24.52
C ALA A 89 18.91 104.11 -25.97
N VAL A 90 18.16 103.44 -26.86
CA VAL A 90 17.80 103.77 -28.27
C VAL A 90 18.91 103.82 -29.33
N THR A 91 18.93 102.85 -30.27
CA THR A 91 18.79 103.06 -31.74
C THR A 91 19.02 101.79 -32.59
N ALA A 92 18.24 101.67 -33.67
CA ALA A 92 18.43 100.88 -34.90
C ALA A 92 18.23 99.34 -34.89
N GLU A 93 17.06 98.91 -35.36
CA GLU A 93 16.83 97.56 -35.91
C GLU A 93 17.81 97.31 -37.07
N ARG A 94 18.70 96.31 -36.95
CA ARG A 94 19.43 95.76 -38.09
C ARG A 94 18.48 94.85 -38.87
N SER A 95 18.11 95.28 -40.07
CA SER A 95 17.29 94.51 -41.00
C SER A 95 18.16 93.38 -41.57
N ILE A 96 17.95 92.12 -41.21
CA ILE A 96 18.65 90.95 -41.79
C ILE A 96 17.76 90.40 -42.93
N SER A 97 18.35 89.76 -43.95
CA SER A 97 17.53 89.05 -44.94
C SER A 97 17.03 87.71 -44.36
N LEU A 98 15.73 87.45 -44.42
CA LEU A 98 15.08 86.30 -43.79
C LEU A 98 14.27 85.51 -44.82
N ALA A 99 14.18 84.21 -44.63
CA ALA A 99 13.25 83.34 -45.32
C ALA A 99 12.24 82.78 -44.31
N ARG A 100 10.96 82.71 -44.69
CA ARG A 100 9.92 82.01 -43.94
C ARG A 100 9.18 81.04 -44.85
N VAL A 101 8.51 80.04 -44.29
CA VAL A 101 7.54 79.24 -45.02
C VAL A 101 6.15 79.70 -44.62
N GLU A 102 5.34 80.09 -45.59
CA GLU A 102 3.96 80.50 -45.36
C GLU A 102 3.08 79.91 -46.48
N TYR A 103 2.04 79.18 -46.10
CA TYR A 103 1.15 78.47 -47.02
C TYR A 103 1.87 77.51 -47.99
N GLY A 104 2.98 76.90 -47.55
CA GLY A 104 3.76 75.97 -48.35
C GLY A 104 4.69 76.60 -49.39
N GLU A 105 4.81 77.94 -49.39
CA GLU A 105 5.75 78.69 -50.24
C GLU A 105 6.82 79.36 -49.40
N ILE A 106 8.02 79.54 -49.97
CA ILE A 106 9.11 80.27 -49.30
C ILE A 106 8.97 81.75 -49.62
N ILE A 107 8.77 82.56 -48.58
CA ILE A 107 8.71 84.02 -48.69
C ILE A 107 10.05 84.60 -48.20
N LEU A 108 10.63 85.46 -49.05
CA LEU A 108 11.93 86.06 -48.81
C LEU A 108 11.78 87.54 -48.48
N GLU A 109 12.36 87.97 -47.37
CA GLU A 109 12.49 89.36 -46.97
C GLU A 109 13.96 89.77 -47.10
N TYR A 110 14.25 90.74 -47.98
CA TYR A 110 15.63 91.17 -48.25
C TYR A 110 15.95 92.53 -47.63
N SER A 111 17.12 92.61 -47.03
CA SER A 111 17.69 93.84 -46.49
C SER A 111 18.97 94.22 -47.25
N LYS A 112 19.06 95.49 -47.67
CA LYS A 112 20.09 95.94 -48.63
C LYS A 112 21.48 95.95 -47.97
N GLY A 113 22.36 95.04 -48.42
CA GLY A 113 23.76 94.93 -47.96
C GLY A 113 24.03 93.80 -46.96
N GLU A 114 23.06 92.93 -46.70
CA GLU A 114 23.09 91.87 -45.68
C GLU A 114 23.16 90.46 -46.29
N PRO A 115 23.60 89.42 -45.55
CA PRO A 115 23.74 88.05 -46.06
C PRO A 115 22.43 87.45 -46.59
N TYR A 116 22.51 86.68 -47.66
CA TYR A 116 21.35 85.97 -48.25
C TYR A 116 20.82 84.87 -47.31
N PRO A 117 19.50 84.66 -47.24
CA PRO A 117 18.95 83.58 -46.44
C PRO A 117 19.29 82.23 -47.08
N VAL A 118 19.68 81.27 -46.25
CA VAL A 118 20.02 79.91 -46.65
C VAL A 118 18.89 78.97 -46.27
N VAL A 119 18.41 78.18 -47.23
CA VAL A 119 17.38 77.17 -47.02
C VAL A 119 18.00 75.78 -47.04
N VAL A 120 17.71 74.99 -46.03
CA VAL A 120 18.17 73.61 -45.89
C VAL A 120 17.02 72.67 -46.26
N PRO A 121 17.14 71.89 -47.36
CA PRO A 121 16.17 70.86 -47.72
C PRO A 121 16.07 69.77 -46.64
N CYS A 122 14.89 69.17 -46.50
CA CYS A 122 14.68 67.99 -45.66
C CYS A 122 14.18 66.78 -46.48
N PRO A 123 14.44 65.54 -46.04
CA PRO A 123 13.88 64.35 -46.68
C PRO A 123 12.34 64.41 -46.72
N GLY A 124 11.76 64.04 -47.86
CA GLY A 124 10.30 64.04 -48.05
C GLY A 124 9.74 65.34 -48.67
N ILE A 125 10.56 66.37 -48.88
CA ILE A 125 10.20 67.57 -49.64
C ILE A 125 11.23 67.78 -50.77
N ASN A 126 10.73 68.05 -51.98
CA ASN A 126 11.57 68.50 -53.09
C ASN A 126 11.65 70.03 -53.07
N LEU A 127 12.84 70.56 -52.78
CA LEU A 127 13.15 71.96 -53.00
C LEU A 127 13.63 72.16 -54.44
N TRP A 128 12.91 72.96 -55.21
CA TRP A 128 13.31 73.37 -56.56
C TRP A 128 13.68 74.85 -56.55
N VAL A 129 14.88 75.18 -57.04
CA VAL A 129 15.34 76.57 -57.20
C VAL A 129 15.77 76.76 -58.65
N ASN A 130 15.10 77.67 -59.36
CA ASN A 130 15.30 77.93 -60.81
C ASN A 130 15.23 76.66 -61.66
N GLY A 131 14.27 75.78 -61.36
CA GLY A 131 14.04 74.53 -62.08
C GLY A 131 14.99 73.37 -61.73
N ASN A 132 15.99 73.58 -60.85
CA ASN A 132 16.90 72.52 -60.39
C ASN A 132 16.54 72.05 -58.98
N ARG A 133 16.43 70.73 -58.79
CA ARG A 133 16.21 70.12 -57.47
C ARG A 133 17.46 70.28 -56.60
N ARG A 134 17.28 70.74 -55.37
CA ARG A 134 18.34 70.96 -54.38
C ARG A 134 18.18 69.99 -53.22
N THR A 135 19.27 69.32 -52.87
CA THR A 135 19.36 68.38 -51.74
C THR A 135 20.36 68.83 -50.68
N GLU A 136 21.08 69.93 -50.92
CA GLU A 136 22.04 70.56 -50.02
C GLU A 136 21.59 72.00 -49.69
N PRO A 137 22.09 72.59 -48.59
CA PRO A 137 21.80 73.99 -48.24
C PRO A 137 22.09 74.95 -49.39
N VAL A 138 21.12 75.81 -49.70
CA VAL A 138 21.21 76.75 -50.83
C VAL A 138 20.87 78.17 -50.38
N ALA A 139 21.74 79.13 -50.72
CA ALA A 139 21.47 80.55 -50.53
C ALA A 139 20.48 81.04 -51.61
N LEU A 140 19.48 81.82 -51.21
CA LEU A 140 18.41 82.28 -52.10
C LEU A 140 18.52 83.79 -52.38
N THR A 141 18.28 84.18 -53.63
CA THR A 141 18.26 85.57 -54.13
C THR A 141 16.85 86.01 -54.52
N LYS A 142 16.63 87.33 -54.64
CA LYS A 142 15.29 87.90 -54.93
C LYS A 142 14.75 87.47 -56.29
N GLU A 143 15.64 87.10 -57.20
CA GLU A 143 15.34 86.68 -58.56
C GLU A 143 15.07 85.16 -58.66
N ASP A 144 15.26 84.39 -57.58
CA ASP A 144 15.09 82.94 -57.61
C ASP A 144 13.62 82.51 -57.61
N VAL A 145 13.28 81.59 -58.51
CA VAL A 145 11.98 80.92 -58.52
C VAL A 145 12.07 79.67 -57.65
N ILE A 146 11.36 79.67 -56.53
CA ILE A 146 11.42 78.62 -55.50
C ILE A 146 10.10 77.86 -55.48
N ARG A 147 10.17 76.53 -55.46
CA ARG A 147 9.00 75.67 -55.31
C ARG A 147 9.30 74.55 -54.32
N LEU A 148 8.41 74.38 -53.36
CA LEU A 148 8.38 73.23 -52.47
C LEU A 148 7.31 72.25 -52.93
N GLU A 149 7.64 70.96 -52.88
CA GLU A 149 6.69 69.89 -53.21
C GLU A 149 6.88 68.75 -52.22
N ALA A 150 5.84 68.46 -51.42
CA ALA A 150 5.83 67.33 -50.54
C ALA A 150 5.68 66.02 -51.33
N VAL A 151 6.51 65.03 -51.01
CA VAL A 151 6.51 63.72 -51.68
C VAL A 151 5.82 62.71 -50.77
N ASN A 152 4.67 62.21 -51.19
CA ASN A 152 3.97 61.13 -50.50
C ASN A 152 4.60 59.78 -50.81
N GLU A 153 4.52 58.85 -49.85
CA GLU A 153 5.10 57.50 -49.96
C GLU A 153 4.03 56.46 -49.63
N GLU A 154 3.92 55.41 -50.45
CA GLU A 154 3.19 54.19 -50.10
C GLU A 154 4.19 53.07 -49.86
N ARG A 155 4.12 52.45 -48.68
CA ARG A 155 4.90 51.27 -48.33
C ARG A 155 3.98 50.07 -48.28
N GLU A 156 4.24 49.10 -49.16
CA GLU A 156 3.47 47.87 -49.19
C GLU A 156 3.57 47.12 -47.85
N GLY A 157 2.43 46.57 -47.45
CA GLY A 157 2.35 45.66 -46.32
C GLY A 157 2.81 44.26 -46.72
N GLY A 158 2.43 43.28 -45.93
CA GLY A 158 2.64 41.89 -46.26
C GLY A 158 1.80 40.99 -45.38
N TRP A 159 1.49 39.81 -45.89
CA TRP A 159 0.85 38.78 -45.10
C TRP A 159 1.32 37.40 -45.54
N HIS A 160 1.32 36.45 -44.62
CA HIS A 160 1.49 35.05 -44.98
C HIS A 160 0.78 34.16 -43.96
N LEU A 161 0.31 33.02 -44.47
CA LEU A 161 -0.30 31.97 -43.66
C LEU A 161 0.70 30.84 -43.46
N GLN A 162 1.00 30.53 -42.19
CA GLN A 162 1.88 29.45 -41.80
C GLN A 162 1.13 28.40 -40.99
N VAL A 163 1.29 27.13 -41.36
CA VAL A 163 0.82 25.99 -40.56
C VAL A 163 1.97 25.51 -39.69
N SER A 164 1.69 25.21 -38.42
CA SER A 164 2.68 24.62 -37.51
C SER A 164 3.20 23.27 -38.02
N GLU A 165 4.42 22.89 -37.63
CA GLU A 165 5.04 21.62 -38.07
C GLU A 165 4.21 20.38 -37.70
N ASP A 166 3.53 20.43 -36.54
CA ASP A 166 2.63 19.37 -36.07
C ASP A 166 1.23 19.41 -36.73
N GLY A 167 0.96 20.41 -37.58
CA GLY A 167 -0.32 20.60 -38.25
C GLY A 167 -1.48 21.00 -37.33
N MET A 168 -1.20 21.40 -36.09
CA MET A 168 -2.21 21.70 -35.07
C MET A 168 -2.70 23.14 -35.05
N SER A 169 -1.99 24.08 -35.67
CA SER A 169 -2.44 25.47 -35.78
C SER A 169 -2.10 26.07 -37.14
N ALA A 170 -2.94 27.01 -37.57
CA ALA A 170 -2.68 27.89 -38.70
C ALA A 170 -2.60 29.34 -38.18
N VAL A 171 -1.47 29.98 -38.40
CA VAL A 171 -1.16 31.34 -37.94
C VAL A 171 -1.04 32.26 -39.14
N LEU A 172 -1.84 33.32 -39.13
CA LEU A 172 -1.79 34.38 -40.10
C LEU A 172 -0.93 35.51 -39.55
N HIS A 173 0.15 35.83 -40.26
CA HIS A 173 1.02 36.97 -39.96
C HIS A 173 0.60 38.11 -40.88
N VAL A 174 0.30 39.27 -40.30
CA VAL A 174 -0.21 40.45 -41.03
C VAL A 174 0.68 41.64 -40.71
N ARG A 175 1.09 42.38 -41.74
CA ARG A 175 1.81 43.66 -41.64
C ARG A 175 1.09 44.71 -42.49
N PRO A 176 0.64 45.83 -41.90
CA PRO A 176 -0.23 46.79 -42.58
C PRO A 176 0.49 47.51 -43.71
N LYS A 177 -0.27 47.91 -44.73
CA LYS A 177 0.18 48.87 -45.74
C LYS A 177 0.21 50.26 -45.11
N LEU A 178 1.28 51.02 -45.36
CA LEU A 178 1.44 52.39 -44.85
C LEU A 178 1.30 53.40 -45.98
N ARG A 179 0.42 54.38 -45.80
CA ARG A 179 0.35 55.57 -46.63
C ARG A 179 0.87 56.75 -45.83
N ILE A 180 2.00 57.30 -46.25
CA ILE A 180 2.66 58.42 -45.61
C ILE A 180 2.39 59.66 -46.46
N THR A 181 1.52 60.53 -45.94
CA THR A 181 1.26 61.84 -46.55
C THR A 181 2.04 62.90 -45.81
N ARG A 182 2.66 63.81 -46.56
CA ARG A 182 3.56 64.83 -46.03
C ARG A 182 2.99 66.22 -46.28
N GLU A 183 3.00 67.07 -45.25
CA GLU A 183 2.56 68.46 -45.33
C GLU A 183 3.72 69.38 -44.91
N ILE A 184 3.94 70.45 -45.68
CA ILE A 184 4.99 71.43 -45.38
C ILE A 184 4.54 72.27 -44.19
N VAL A 185 5.43 72.44 -43.21
CA VAL A 185 5.14 73.23 -42.01
C VAL A 185 5.47 74.70 -42.28
N ASP A 186 4.56 75.60 -41.91
CA ASP A 186 4.84 77.03 -41.91
C ASP A 186 5.86 77.36 -40.82
N LEU A 187 6.89 78.11 -41.19
CA LEU A 187 8.05 78.37 -40.36
C LEU A 187 8.29 79.87 -40.25
N PRO A 188 8.64 80.38 -39.06
CA PRO A 188 8.89 81.81 -38.86
C PRO A 188 10.11 82.29 -39.66
N PRO A 189 10.22 83.61 -39.92
CA PRO A 189 11.37 84.21 -40.59
C PRO A 189 12.71 83.84 -39.92
N SER A 190 13.63 83.25 -40.70
CA SER A 190 14.99 82.92 -40.28
C SER A 190 15.99 83.18 -41.41
N ASN A 191 17.20 83.60 -41.07
CA ASN A 191 18.30 83.71 -42.04
C ASN A 191 18.84 82.32 -42.45
N HIS A 192 18.64 81.31 -41.60
CA HIS A 192 18.97 79.92 -41.88
C HIS A 192 17.73 79.06 -41.64
N LEU A 193 16.98 78.78 -42.70
CA LEU A 193 15.66 78.17 -42.65
C LEU A 193 15.76 76.68 -42.95
N HIS A 194 15.53 75.85 -41.93
CA HIS A 194 15.43 74.41 -42.07
C HIS A 194 14.00 74.05 -42.44
N ILE A 195 13.78 73.48 -43.62
CA ILE A 195 12.43 73.09 -44.02
C ILE A 195 11.97 71.95 -43.10
N GLU A 196 10.78 72.09 -42.54
CA GLU A 196 10.16 71.07 -41.70
C GLU A 196 8.93 70.48 -42.40
N VAL A 197 8.71 69.19 -42.18
CA VAL A 197 7.58 68.44 -42.72
C VAL A 197 6.84 67.75 -41.61
N LYS A 198 5.52 67.77 -41.68
CA LYS A 198 4.66 66.98 -40.81
C LYS A 198 4.19 65.75 -41.56
N GLU A 199 4.55 64.57 -41.07
CA GLU A 199 4.08 63.31 -41.62
C GLU A 199 2.76 62.88 -40.98
N LYS A 200 1.83 62.40 -41.80
CA LYS A 200 0.61 61.71 -41.37
C LYS A 200 0.64 60.30 -41.96
N ILE A 201 0.64 59.31 -41.07
CA ILE A 201 0.69 57.89 -41.42
C ILE A 201 -0.70 57.30 -41.30
N GLU A 202 -1.26 56.85 -42.42
CA GLU A 202 -2.48 56.05 -42.47
C GLU A 202 -2.09 54.56 -42.63
N LYS A 203 -2.65 53.71 -41.77
CA LYS A 203 -2.44 52.25 -41.83
C LYS A 203 -3.65 51.60 -42.45
N LEU A 204 -3.42 50.79 -43.48
CA LEU A 204 -4.46 50.09 -44.23
C LEU A 204 -4.28 48.57 -44.10
N PRO A 205 -5.36 47.79 -44.10
CA PRO A 205 -5.26 46.33 -44.09
C PRO A 205 -4.53 45.82 -45.34
N PRO A 206 -3.59 44.86 -45.20
CA PRO A 206 -2.79 44.36 -46.31
C PRO A 206 -3.45 43.19 -47.05
N VAL A 207 -4.58 42.67 -46.55
CA VAL A 207 -5.24 41.46 -47.07
C VAL A 207 -6.76 41.55 -46.83
N SER A 208 -7.53 41.03 -47.77
CA SER A 208 -8.99 40.88 -47.67
C SER A 208 -9.40 39.51 -47.11
N LEU A 209 -10.63 39.40 -46.63
CA LEU A 209 -11.15 38.11 -46.12
C LEU A 209 -11.22 37.07 -47.24
N GLU A 210 -11.54 37.47 -48.47
CA GLU A 210 -11.58 36.60 -49.64
C GLU A 210 -10.21 35.98 -49.95
N GLU A 211 -9.13 36.77 -49.86
CA GLU A 211 -7.76 36.30 -50.07
C GLU A 211 -7.33 35.30 -48.98
N ILE A 212 -7.72 35.52 -47.72
CA ILE A 212 -7.48 34.57 -46.63
C ILE A 212 -8.22 33.26 -46.90
N ILE A 213 -9.50 33.32 -47.32
CA ILE A 213 -10.29 32.12 -47.64
C ILE A 213 -9.68 31.33 -48.80
N GLN A 214 -9.21 32.01 -49.84
CA GLN A 214 -8.54 31.37 -50.97
C GLN A 214 -7.25 30.67 -50.54
N GLU A 215 -6.44 31.31 -49.70
CA GLU A 215 -5.19 30.72 -49.23
C GLU A 215 -5.42 29.57 -48.23
N LEU A 216 -6.43 29.65 -47.37
CA LEU A 216 -6.88 28.53 -46.53
C LEU A 216 -7.23 27.31 -47.38
N ASN A 217 -8.03 27.49 -48.44
CA ASN A 217 -8.41 26.41 -49.35
C ASN A 217 -7.21 25.84 -50.11
N LYS A 218 -6.34 26.71 -50.62
CA LYS A 218 -5.12 26.33 -51.35
C LYS A 218 -4.14 25.55 -50.49
N GLN A 219 -4.00 25.90 -49.21
CA GLN A 219 -3.17 25.17 -48.25
C GLN A 219 -3.86 23.92 -47.66
N GLY A 220 -5.14 23.69 -48.01
CA GLY A 220 -5.93 22.54 -47.58
C GLY A 220 -6.37 22.60 -46.12
N ILE A 221 -6.54 23.80 -45.57
CA ILE A 221 -7.00 24.02 -44.19
C ILE A 221 -8.52 23.99 -44.18
N ILE A 222 -9.09 22.96 -43.55
CA ILE A 222 -10.53 22.65 -43.61
C ILE A 222 -11.16 22.42 -42.24
N PHE A 223 -10.35 22.33 -41.17
CA PHE A 223 -10.81 21.96 -39.84
C PHE A 223 -10.41 23.00 -38.78
N GLY A 224 -11.37 23.34 -37.90
CA GLY A 224 -11.14 24.20 -36.75
C GLY A 224 -10.83 25.66 -37.09
N ILE A 225 -11.35 26.15 -38.22
CA ILE A 225 -11.18 27.55 -38.67
C ILE A 225 -12.01 28.47 -37.77
N ASP A 226 -11.37 29.52 -37.27
CA ASP A 226 -11.98 30.61 -36.51
C ASP A 226 -12.27 31.77 -37.47
N TRP A 227 -13.51 31.84 -37.96
CA TRP A 227 -13.95 32.86 -38.91
C TRP A 227 -13.94 34.27 -38.32
N GLU A 228 -14.14 34.41 -37.02
CA GLU A 228 -14.06 35.71 -36.33
C GLU A 228 -12.61 36.19 -36.27
N ALA A 229 -11.66 35.29 -36.00
CA ALA A 229 -10.24 35.59 -36.07
C ALA A 229 -9.80 35.98 -37.49
N CYS A 230 -10.28 35.28 -38.53
CA CYS A 230 -10.02 35.63 -39.92
C CYS A 230 -10.52 37.04 -40.26
N ALA A 231 -11.77 37.36 -39.89
CA ALA A 231 -12.38 38.65 -40.18
C ALA A 231 -11.67 39.80 -39.45
N ARG A 232 -11.26 39.57 -38.18
CA ARG A 232 -10.48 40.55 -37.41
C ARG A 232 -9.12 40.80 -38.05
N ALA A 233 -8.40 39.75 -38.44
CA ALA A 233 -7.09 39.89 -39.07
C ALA A 233 -7.18 40.58 -40.44
N ALA A 234 -8.23 40.31 -41.22
CA ALA A 234 -8.50 40.99 -42.49
C ALA A 234 -8.82 42.50 -42.33
N ALA A 235 -9.39 42.88 -41.19
CA ALA A 235 -9.66 44.28 -40.86
C ALA A 235 -8.50 44.97 -40.12
N SER A 236 -7.40 44.26 -39.86
CA SER A 236 -6.33 44.74 -39.00
C SER A 236 -5.44 45.74 -39.71
N CYS A 237 -5.27 46.89 -39.07
CA CYS A 237 -4.31 47.92 -39.48
C CYS A 237 -3.01 47.86 -38.65
N HIS A 238 -2.76 46.74 -37.96
CA HIS A 238 -1.60 46.57 -37.08
C HIS A 238 -0.78 45.34 -37.49
N GLU A 239 0.49 45.33 -37.08
CA GLU A 239 1.31 44.14 -37.23
C GLU A 239 0.96 43.15 -36.12
N GLU A 240 0.45 41.99 -36.49
CA GLU A 240 -0.01 40.98 -35.54
C GLU A 240 0.06 39.56 -36.11
N GLU A 241 0.04 38.59 -35.18
CA GLU A 241 -0.02 37.17 -35.48
C GLU A 241 -1.31 36.60 -34.91
N VAL A 242 -2.17 36.06 -35.77
CA VAL A 242 -3.50 35.60 -35.40
C VAL A 242 -3.63 34.12 -35.71
N ILE A 243 -3.95 33.31 -34.70
CA ILE A 243 -4.29 31.90 -34.90
C ILE A 243 -5.69 31.85 -35.52
N ILE A 244 -5.78 31.47 -36.79
CA ILE A 244 -7.03 31.44 -37.55
C ILE A 244 -7.59 30.03 -37.73
N ALA A 245 -6.84 28.98 -37.39
CA ALA A 245 -7.37 27.63 -37.28
C ALA A 245 -6.66 26.82 -36.19
N ARG A 246 -7.39 25.92 -35.52
CA ARG A 246 -6.88 25.01 -34.49
C ARG A 246 -7.36 23.58 -34.74
N GLY A 247 -6.41 22.64 -34.81
CA GLY A 247 -6.69 21.22 -34.77
C GLY A 247 -7.22 20.78 -33.41
N ARG A 248 -7.82 19.58 -33.37
CA ARG A 248 -8.22 18.91 -32.14
C ARG A 248 -7.14 17.90 -31.75
N PRO A 249 -6.41 18.08 -30.62
CA PRO A 249 -5.37 17.12 -30.23
C PRO A 249 -5.99 15.76 -29.89
N PRO A 250 -5.26 14.64 -30.07
CA PRO A 250 -5.74 13.33 -29.65
C PRO A 250 -5.80 13.23 -28.12
N GLU A 251 -6.82 12.55 -27.61
CA GLU A 251 -6.97 12.30 -26.18
C GLU A 251 -6.40 10.92 -25.83
N ARG A 252 -5.59 10.85 -24.77
CA ARG A 252 -4.96 9.60 -24.34
C ARG A 252 -6.01 8.62 -23.82
N GLY A 253 -5.86 7.35 -24.20
CA GLY A 253 -6.66 6.26 -23.65
C GLY A 253 -6.35 5.97 -22.18
N GLN A 254 -7.11 5.07 -21.59
CA GLN A 254 -6.87 4.60 -20.22
C GLN A 254 -5.89 3.44 -20.25
N ASP A 255 -4.80 3.51 -19.50
CA ASP A 255 -3.87 2.38 -19.35
C ASP A 255 -4.54 1.26 -18.55
N ALA A 256 -4.16 0.01 -18.83
CA ALA A 256 -4.58 -1.12 -18.02
C ALA A 256 -3.96 -1.02 -16.62
N ARG A 257 -4.66 -1.53 -15.60
CA ARG A 257 -4.16 -1.56 -14.21
C ARG A 257 -4.53 -2.85 -13.51
N ILE A 258 -3.74 -3.23 -12.52
CA ILE A 258 -4.01 -4.38 -11.66
C ILE A 258 -4.22 -3.87 -10.23
N GLU A 259 -5.34 -4.23 -9.63
CA GLU A 259 -5.65 -4.01 -8.22
C GLU A 259 -5.37 -5.30 -7.45
N PHE A 260 -4.62 -5.21 -6.36
CA PHE A 260 -4.29 -6.35 -5.49
C PHE A 260 -5.13 -6.30 -4.21
N PHE A 261 -5.70 -7.43 -3.81
CA PHE A 261 -6.58 -7.57 -2.64
C PHE A 261 -5.87 -8.24 -1.44
N PHE A 262 -4.54 -8.27 -1.44
CA PHE A 262 -3.74 -8.77 -0.33
C PHE A 262 -2.63 -7.77 0.05
N SER A 263 -2.14 -7.87 1.28
CA SER A 263 -1.02 -7.05 1.75
C SER A 263 0.28 -7.48 1.07
N LEU A 264 1.02 -6.52 0.52
CA LEU A 264 2.38 -6.76 -0.01
C LEU A 264 3.41 -6.95 1.10
N ASN A 265 3.11 -6.47 2.31
CA ASN A 265 3.96 -6.67 3.47
C ASN A 265 3.81 -8.08 4.00
N GLU A 266 4.92 -8.66 4.46
CA GLU A 266 4.95 -9.99 5.09
C GLU A 266 4.18 -10.06 6.41
N LYS A 267 4.31 -9.01 7.21
CA LYS A 267 3.66 -8.83 8.50
C LYS A 267 2.77 -7.62 8.46
N VAL A 268 1.56 -7.75 8.97
CA VAL A 268 0.59 -6.66 9.11
C VAL A 268 0.37 -6.41 10.60
N PRO A 269 0.42 -5.17 11.08
CA PRO A 269 0.10 -4.87 12.47
C PRO A 269 -1.38 -5.18 12.74
N VAL A 270 -1.64 -5.92 13.82
CA VAL A 270 -2.98 -6.15 14.32
C VAL A 270 -3.39 -4.93 15.13
N ILE A 271 -4.42 -4.22 14.68
CA ILE A 271 -4.99 -3.09 15.42
C ILE A 271 -5.89 -3.69 16.50
N SER A 272 -5.41 -3.76 17.73
CA SER A 272 -6.25 -4.16 18.88
C SER A 272 -7.35 -3.11 19.09
N GLY A 273 -8.61 -3.54 19.00
CA GLY A 273 -9.76 -2.70 19.31
C GLY A 273 -9.79 -2.31 20.80
N ASP A 274 -10.05 -1.04 21.04
CA ASP A 274 -10.30 -0.35 22.31
C ASP A 274 -9.22 -0.36 23.41
N ALA A 275 -8.79 0.87 23.73
CA ALA A 275 -8.20 1.34 24.99
C ALA A 275 -7.20 0.42 25.75
N GLY A 276 -5.91 0.64 25.49
CA GLY A 276 -4.92 0.78 26.57
C GLY A 276 -4.03 -0.41 26.92
N ARG A 277 -4.24 -1.60 26.35
CA ARG A 277 -3.35 -2.75 26.59
C ARG A 277 -2.95 -3.41 25.28
N ILE A 278 -1.83 -2.94 24.70
CA ILE A 278 -1.22 -3.58 23.53
C ILE A 278 -0.62 -4.90 24.00
N ASP A 279 -1.19 -6.03 23.59
CA ASP A 279 -0.52 -7.31 23.73
C ASP A 279 0.59 -7.40 22.69
N TYR A 280 1.83 -7.23 23.15
CA TYR A 280 3.01 -7.28 22.28
C TYR A 280 3.17 -8.65 21.59
N ARG A 281 2.53 -9.70 22.11
CA ARG A 281 2.54 -11.04 21.49
C ARG A 281 1.68 -11.11 20.24
N GLU A 282 0.54 -10.43 20.24
CA GLU A 282 -0.43 -10.45 19.13
C GLU A 282 -0.32 -9.21 18.23
N ARG A 283 0.83 -8.54 18.24
CA ARG A 283 1.04 -7.28 17.50
C ARG A 283 1.03 -7.47 15.98
N PHE A 284 1.40 -8.64 15.48
CA PHE A 284 1.59 -8.88 14.05
C PHE A 284 0.87 -10.14 13.60
N ALA A 285 0.20 -10.05 12.46
CA ALA A 285 -0.29 -11.20 11.72
C ALA A 285 0.54 -11.38 10.45
N PHE A 286 0.93 -12.60 10.15
CA PHE A 286 1.59 -12.91 8.88
C PHE A 286 0.55 -12.95 7.76
N THR A 287 0.88 -12.34 6.62
CA THR A 287 -0.01 -12.33 5.46
C THR A 287 -0.22 -13.75 4.94
N SER A 288 -1.46 -14.22 4.99
CA SER A 288 -1.90 -15.51 4.45
C SER A 288 -3.30 -15.38 3.86
N VAL A 289 -3.61 -16.22 2.87
CA VAL A 289 -4.90 -16.26 2.15
C VAL A 289 -5.41 -17.69 2.11
N ASP A 290 -6.73 -17.86 2.11
CA ASP A 290 -7.38 -19.16 1.94
C ASP A 290 -7.59 -19.49 0.46
N ALA A 291 -7.64 -20.78 0.14
CA ALA A 291 -8.08 -21.24 -1.17
C ALA A 291 -9.46 -20.63 -1.52
N GLY A 292 -9.61 -20.17 -2.76
CA GLY A 292 -10.79 -19.45 -3.26
C GLY A 292 -10.75 -17.93 -3.09
N THR A 293 -9.76 -17.37 -2.39
CA THR A 293 -9.64 -15.91 -2.22
C THR A 293 -9.23 -15.22 -3.52
N ILE A 294 -9.90 -14.12 -3.87
CA ILE A 294 -9.50 -13.27 -4.99
C ILE A 294 -8.25 -12.49 -4.57
N LEU A 295 -7.16 -12.63 -5.34
CA LEU A 295 -5.85 -12.01 -5.06
C LEU A 295 -5.67 -10.71 -5.82
N ALA A 296 -6.14 -10.65 -7.07
CA ALA A 296 -6.01 -9.47 -7.89
C ALA A 296 -7.09 -9.40 -8.98
N ARG A 297 -7.39 -8.19 -9.43
CA ARG A 297 -8.23 -7.91 -10.58
C ARG A 297 -7.51 -6.98 -11.56
N LYS A 298 -7.42 -7.41 -12.82
CA LYS A 298 -6.98 -6.61 -13.95
C LYS A 298 -8.17 -5.83 -14.50
N TYR A 299 -8.02 -4.52 -14.59
CA TYR A 299 -8.90 -3.64 -15.34
C TYR A 299 -8.22 -3.36 -16.70
N PRO A 300 -8.82 -3.80 -17.82
CA PRO A 300 -8.26 -3.55 -19.14
C PRO A 300 -8.26 -2.05 -19.45
N GLY A 301 -7.29 -1.63 -20.27
CA GLY A 301 -7.23 -0.27 -20.76
C GLY A 301 -8.33 0.04 -21.80
N GLY A 302 -8.51 1.32 -22.09
CA GLY A 302 -9.46 1.82 -23.08
C GLY A 302 -8.76 2.59 -24.20
N PRO A 303 -9.30 2.56 -25.43
CA PRO A 303 -8.74 3.34 -26.53
C PRO A 303 -8.84 4.85 -26.25
N GLY A 304 -7.87 5.61 -26.75
CA GLY A 304 -7.95 7.07 -26.78
C GLY A 304 -8.88 7.58 -27.87
N VAL A 305 -9.16 8.89 -27.87
CA VAL A 305 -9.96 9.54 -28.91
C VAL A 305 -9.04 10.12 -29.98
N PRO A 306 -9.23 9.80 -31.27
CA PRO A 306 -8.46 10.39 -32.35
C PRO A 306 -8.63 11.91 -32.47
N GLY A 307 -7.51 12.59 -32.65
CA GLY A 307 -7.45 14.01 -32.96
C GLY A 307 -7.61 14.28 -34.46
N ALA A 308 -7.62 15.55 -34.82
CA ALA A 308 -7.66 16.04 -36.19
C ALA A 308 -6.78 17.28 -36.34
N THR A 309 -5.88 17.28 -37.32
CA THR A 309 -5.09 18.46 -37.72
C THR A 309 -5.97 19.51 -38.40
N VAL A 310 -5.45 20.73 -38.59
CA VAL A 310 -6.17 21.80 -39.32
C VAL A 310 -6.48 21.44 -40.78
N LYS A 311 -5.75 20.46 -41.34
CA LYS A 311 -5.97 19.89 -42.68
C LYS A 311 -6.94 18.70 -42.71
N GLY A 312 -7.53 18.35 -41.57
CA GLY A 312 -8.46 17.21 -41.45
C GLY A 312 -7.79 15.83 -41.39
N GLY A 313 -6.45 15.75 -41.36
CA GLY A 313 -5.72 14.50 -41.15
C GLY A 313 -5.91 13.98 -39.73
N VAL A 314 -6.23 12.69 -39.60
CA VAL A 314 -6.45 12.03 -38.30
C VAL A 314 -5.13 11.83 -37.56
N THR A 315 -5.06 12.27 -36.31
CA THR A 315 -3.93 12.00 -35.41
C THR A 315 -4.30 10.91 -34.41
N ALA A 316 -3.58 9.78 -34.46
CA ALA A 316 -3.83 8.67 -33.57
C ALA A 316 -3.37 9.01 -32.13
N PRO A 317 -4.14 8.62 -31.10
CA PRO A 317 -3.69 8.74 -29.73
C PRO A 317 -2.55 7.75 -29.44
N PRO A 318 -1.68 8.04 -28.46
CA PRO A 318 -0.70 7.07 -27.98
C PRO A 318 -1.41 5.77 -27.56
N PRO A 319 -0.86 4.57 -27.89
CA PRO A 319 -1.46 3.32 -27.50
C PRO A 319 -1.48 3.20 -25.96
N PRO A 320 -2.59 2.72 -25.37
CA PRO A 320 -2.64 2.50 -23.92
C PRO A 320 -1.62 1.45 -23.51
N GLN A 321 -0.99 1.62 -22.35
CA GLN A 321 -0.09 0.62 -21.80
C GLN A 321 -0.90 -0.57 -21.28
N ASP A 322 -0.52 -1.79 -21.67
CA ASP A 322 -1.09 -3.02 -21.14
C ASP A 322 -0.23 -3.61 -20.03
N VAL A 323 -0.89 -4.32 -19.11
CA VAL A 323 -0.27 -5.06 -17.99
C VAL A 323 -0.73 -6.51 -18.04
N VAL A 324 0.21 -7.44 -18.01
CA VAL A 324 -0.05 -8.87 -18.00
C VAL A 324 -0.17 -9.35 -16.55
N LEU A 325 -1.33 -9.87 -16.21
CA LEU A 325 -1.55 -10.63 -14.97
C LEU A 325 -1.26 -12.10 -15.26
N LYS A 326 -0.35 -12.70 -14.50
CA LYS A 326 0.07 -14.10 -14.67
C LYS A 326 -0.17 -14.87 -13.38
N ALA A 327 -0.75 -16.06 -13.49
CA ALA A 327 -0.82 -17.01 -12.39
C ALA A 327 0.45 -17.84 -12.33
N GLY A 328 1.12 -17.81 -11.17
CA GLY A 328 2.15 -18.76 -10.79
C GLY A 328 1.55 -19.97 -10.08
N ARG A 329 2.38 -20.72 -9.34
CA ARG A 329 1.95 -21.89 -8.57
C ARG A 329 0.89 -21.51 -7.53
N GLY A 330 -0.15 -22.35 -7.40
CA GLY A 330 -1.22 -22.18 -6.41
C GLY A 330 -2.20 -21.04 -6.73
N VAL A 331 -2.16 -20.48 -7.94
CA VAL A 331 -3.07 -19.42 -8.40
C VAL A 331 -3.71 -19.85 -9.73
N ALA A 332 -4.96 -19.50 -9.93
CA ALA A 332 -5.66 -19.63 -11.21
C ALA A 332 -6.08 -18.26 -11.73
N LEU A 333 -6.03 -18.09 -13.05
CA LEU A 333 -6.68 -16.97 -13.71
C LEU A 333 -8.11 -17.36 -14.11
N VAL A 334 -9.09 -16.58 -13.67
CA VAL A 334 -10.50 -16.75 -14.01
C VAL A 334 -11.01 -15.50 -14.74
N ASN A 335 -12.27 -15.53 -15.20
CA ASN A 335 -12.89 -14.41 -15.91
C ASN A 335 -12.05 -13.93 -17.11
N ASN A 336 -11.66 -14.87 -17.98
CA ASN A 336 -10.85 -14.64 -19.18
C ASN A 336 -9.49 -13.98 -18.90
N GLY A 337 -8.88 -14.26 -17.74
CA GLY A 337 -7.57 -13.69 -17.38
C GLY A 337 -7.65 -12.37 -16.62
N LEU A 338 -8.85 -11.91 -16.24
CA LEU A 338 -9.04 -10.65 -15.53
C LEU A 338 -8.95 -10.77 -14.01
N GLU A 339 -9.11 -11.96 -13.44
CA GLU A 339 -9.01 -12.15 -11.99
C GLU A 339 -8.03 -13.28 -11.66
N ALA A 340 -7.20 -13.06 -10.65
CA ALA A 340 -6.33 -14.08 -10.07
C ALA A 340 -6.95 -14.58 -8.76
N VAL A 341 -7.15 -15.88 -8.65
CA VAL A 341 -7.77 -16.54 -7.49
C VAL A 341 -6.82 -17.57 -6.90
N ALA A 342 -6.74 -17.62 -5.57
CA ALA A 342 -5.99 -18.63 -4.84
C ALA A 342 -6.58 -20.03 -5.06
N LEU A 343 -5.76 -20.99 -5.48
CA LEU A 343 -6.12 -22.41 -5.48
C LEU A 343 -5.68 -23.10 -4.18
N ASP A 344 -4.57 -22.66 -3.61
CA ASP A 344 -3.99 -23.20 -2.38
C ASP A 344 -4.09 -22.17 -1.25
N THR A 345 -4.08 -22.63 0.00
CA THR A 345 -3.95 -21.78 1.18
C THR A 345 -2.47 -21.51 1.46
N GLY A 346 -2.09 -20.26 1.78
CA GLY A 346 -0.71 -19.91 2.10
C GLY A 346 -0.39 -18.43 1.96
N ARG A 347 0.90 -18.10 1.81
CA ARG A 347 1.37 -16.72 1.63
C ARG A 347 1.35 -16.33 0.15
N PRO A 348 0.64 -15.26 -0.25
CA PRO A 348 0.75 -14.72 -1.59
C PRO A 348 2.08 -13.99 -1.78
N LEU A 349 2.76 -14.26 -2.90
CA LEU A 349 3.98 -13.61 -3.33
C LEU A 349 3.74 -12.94 -4.68
N LEU A 350 4.12 -11.67 -4.79
CA LEU A 350 4.01 -10.87 -6.00
C LEU A 350 5.40 -10.67 -6.62
N LEU A 351 5.59 -11.15 -7.85
CA LEU A 351 6.75 -10.82 -8.67
C LEU A 351 6.32 -9.80 -9.73
N GLN A 352 6.82 -8.57 -9.60
CA GLN A 352 6.58 -7.49 -10.58
C GLN A 352 7.81 -7.26 -11.44
N ASN A 353 7.62 -7.29 -12.77
CA ASN A 353 8.65 -6.92 -13.74
C ASN A 353 8.03 -6.11 -14.88
N LYS A 354 8.30 -4.80 -14.90
CA LYS A 354 7.75 -3.83 -15.87
C LYS A 354 6.23 -3.96 -16.01
N ASN A 355 5.77 -4.68 -17.04
CA ASN A 355 4.37 -4.85 -17.39
C ASN A 355 3.83 -6.23 -16.99
N LEU A 356 4.60 -7.08 -16.32
CA LEU A 356 4.19 -8.41 -15.86
C LEU A 356 4.04 -8.40 -14.33
N SER A 357 2.87 -8.81 -13.85
CA SER A 357 2.61 -9.12 -12.45
C SER A 357 2.29 -10.60 -12.32
N GLU A 358 3.19 -11.37 -11.72
CA GLU A 358 3.00 -12.79 -11.46
C GLU A 358 2.71 -13.02 -9.98
N ILE A 359 1.60 -13.68 -9.67
CA ILE A 359 1.19 -14.00 -8.29
C ILE A 359 1.35 -15.49 -8.07
N THR A 360 2.02 -15.87 -6.98
CA THR A 360 2.25 -17.26 -6.58
C THR A 360 1.84 -17.43 -5.12
N ILE A 361 1.32 -18.60 -4.75
CA ILE A 361 1.08 -18.96 -3.34
C ILE A 361 2.19 -19.89 -2.87
N TYR A 362 2.81 -19.51 -1.74
CA TYR A 362 3.78 -20.33 -1.06
C TYR A 362 3.16 -20.90 0.24
N PRO A 363 3.01 -22.22 0.37
CA PRO A 363 2.32 -22.86 1.50
C PRO A 363 3.19 -22.94 2.77
N GLY A 364 4.25 -22.14 2.86
CA GLY A 364 5.18 -22.13 3.98
C GLY A 364 5.53 -20.72 4.46
N LEU A 365 5.93 -20.61 5.71
CA LEU A 365 6.47 -19.41 6.32
C LEU A 365 7.89 -19.72 6.81
N VAL A 366 8.85 -18.89 6.43
CA VAL A 366 10.22 -18.99 6.93
C VAL A 366 10.50 -17.78 7.82
N HIS A 367 10.54 -18.01 9.13
CA HIS A 367 10.97 -17.02 10.12
C HIS A 367 12.44 -17.27 10.46
N SER A 368 13.34 -16.46 9.92
CA SER A 368 14.79 -16.71 10.00
C SER A 368 15.40 -16.56 11.39
N GLY A 369 14.72 -15.86 12.31
CA GLY A 369 15.23 -15.55 13.66
C GLY A 369 14.50 -16.30 14.77
N ASP A 370 14.65 -15.77 15.98
CA ASP A 370 13.96 -16.26 17.18
C ASP A 370 12.51 -15.76 17.22
N VAL A 371 11.61 -16.57 17.78
CA VAL A 371 10.25 -16.18 18.13
C VAL A 371 10.28 -15.59 19.54
N ASP A 372 10.03 -14.29 19.65
CA ASP A 372 10.08 -13.51 20.88
C ASP A 372 9.08 -12.33 20.86
N LEU A 373 9.17 -11.43 21.83
CA LEU A 373 8.30 -10.24 21.89
C LEU A 373 8.50 -9.27 20.71
N SER A 374 9.62 -9.32 19.99
CA SER A 374 9.86 -8.51 18.81
C SER A 374 9.18 -9.10 17.58
N SER A 375 9.20 -10.42 17.43
CA SER A 375 8.51 -11.12 16.34
C SER A 375 7.01 -11.22 16.56
N GLY A 376 6.58 -11.32 17.83
CA GLY A 376 5.25 -11.76 18.23
C GLY A 376 5.09 -13.28 18.14
N ASN A 377 3.90 -13.75 18.52
CA ASN A 377 3.43 -15.10 18.24
C ASN A 377 3.36 -15.33 16.73
N ILE A 378 3.45 -16.59 16.32
CA ILE A 378 3.34 -16.97 14.91
C ILE A 378 2.08 -17.80 14.73
N ALA A 379 1.12 -17.31 13.95
CA ALA A 379 -0.01 -18.09 13.48
C ALA A 379 0.02 -18.10 11.94
N PHE A 380 0.11 -19.28 11.33
CA PHE A 380 0.21 -19.41 9.88
C PHE A 380 -0.57 -20.58 9.30
N LYS A 381 -1.25 -20.34 8.19
CA LYS A 381 -2.07 -21.33 7.49
C LYS A 381 -1.24 -22.17 6.50
N GLY A 382 -0.21 -22.84 7.01
CA GLY A 382 0.71 -23.65 6.23
C GLY A 382 1.87 -24.14 7.08
N ASP A 383 2.97 -24.55 6.44
CA ASP A 383 4.18 -24.99 7.13
C ASP A 383 4.91 -23.79 7.76
N VAL A 384 5.53 -23.97 8.93
CA VAL A 384 6.33 -22.95 9.59
C VAL A 384 7.74 -23.47 9.85
N LEU A 385 8.74 -22.77 9.31
CA LEU A 385 10.15 -22.99 9.55
C LEU A 385 10.70 -21.84 10.38
N ILE A 386 11.17 -22.14 11.59
CA ILE A 386 11.83 -21.21 12.49
C ILE A 386 13.32 -21.51 12.50
N GLY A 387 14.13 -20.56 12.03
CA GLY A 387 15.58 -20.65 11.98
C GLY A 387 16.26 -20.48 13.34
N GLY A 388 15.58 -19.87 14.31
CA GLY A 388 16.09 -19.62 15.66
C GLY A 388 15.38 -20.43 16.75
N ASN A 389 15.34 -19.85 17.95
CA ASN A 389 14.68 -20.39 19.13
C ASN A 389 13.20 -19.95 19.22
N VAL A 390 12.40 -20.69 19.98
CA VAL A 390 11.09 -20.22 20.46
C VAL A 390 11.23 -19.88 21.94
N ASN A 391 11.21 -18.58 22.23
CA ASN A 391 11.48 -18.04 23.57
C ASN A 391 10.25 -18.11 24.49
N GLU A 392 10.49 -17.78 25.76
CA GLU A 392 9.52 -17.93 26.84
C GLU A 392 8.20 -17.22 26.57
N ARG A 393 7.10 -17.94 26.86
CA ARG A 393 5.72 -17.46 26.74
C ARG A 393 5.34 -17.01 25.33
N MET A 394 5.97 -17.58 24.30
CA MET A 394 5.56 -17.45 22.91
C MET A 394 4.72 -18.63 22.47
N ASN A 395 3.86 -18.39 21.48
CA ASN A 395 3.02 -19.40 20.84
C ASN A 395 3.31 -19.47 19.34
N VAL A 396 3.39 -20.69 18.81
CA VAL A 396 3.56 -20.98 17.38
C VAL A 396 2.45 -21.95 16.96
N GLU A 397 1.58 -21.49 16.08
CA GLU A 397 0.45 -22.25 15.54
C GLU A 397 0.56 -22.37 14.02
N ALA A 398 0.49 -23.60 13.52
CA ALA A 398 0.59 -23.90 12.10
C ALA A 398 -0.48 -24.91 11.67
N LEU A 399 -1.13 -24.67 10.53
CA LEU A 399 -2.00 -25.67 9.89
C LEU A 399 -1.20 -26.73 9.10
N GLY A 400 0.10 -26.54 8.89
CA GLY A 400 1.02 -27.51 8.33
C GLY A 400 2.00 -28.08 9.36
N ASP A 401 3.19 -28.45 8.90
CA ASP A 401 4.30 -28.90 9.74
C ASP A 401 5.00 -27.71 10.43
N VAL A 402 5.57 -27.95 11.62
CA VAL A 402 6.45 -26.97 12.29
C VAL A 402 7.86 -27.52 12.41
N ARG A 403 8.85 -26.74 11.98
CA ARG A 403 10.27 -27.06 12.12
C ARG A 403 10.98 -25.95 12.88
N VAL A 404 11.62 -26.29 13.99
CA VAL A 404 12.42 -25.37 14.80
C VAL A 404 13.87 -25.83 14.78
N ALA A 405 14.77 -24.98 14.29
CA ALA A 405 16.20 -25.26 14.28
C ALA A 405 16.84 -25.09 15.68
N GLY A 406 16.36 -24.13 16.46
CA GLY A 406 16.84 -23.84 17.81
C GLY A 406 16.11 -24.57 18.94
N HIS A 407 16.21 -24.00 20.13
CA HIS A 407 15.58 -24.47 21.37
C HIS A 407 14.14 -23.97 21.51
N VAL A 408 13.34 -24.69 22.28
CA VAL A 408 11.97 -24.30 22.66
C VAL A 408 11.93 -24.23 24.18
N ALA A 409 11.70 -23.05 24.75
CA ALA A 409 11.74 -22.84 26.19
C ALA A 409 10.49 -22.11 26.69
N GLN A 410 9.80 -22.70 27.67
CA GLN A 410 8.55 -22.18 28.25
C GLN A 410 7.53 -21.70 27.21
N ALA A 411 7.41 -22.44 26.10
CA ALA A 411 6.60 -22.05 24.95
C ALA A 411 5.59 -23.13 24.56
N MET A 412 4.65 -22.75 23.71
CA MET A 412 3.66 -23.66 23.11
C MET A 412 3.88 -23.72 21.60
N ILE A 413 3.92 -24.93 21.06
CA ILE A 413 3.94 -25.18 19.62
C ILE A 413 2.81 -26.14 19.29
N GLN A 414 1.92 -25.69 18.40
CA GLN A 414 0.81 -26.47 17.89
C GLN A 414 0.89 -26.55 16.36
N ALA A 415 0.89 -27.77 15.83
CA ALA A 415 0.92 -28.05 14.41
C ALA A 415 -0.20 -29.04 14.07
N SER A 416 -1.00 -28.76 13.04
CA SER A 416 -1.88 -29.80 12.47
C SER A 416 -1.06 -30.91 11.79
N GLY A 417 0.10 -30.57 11.24
CA GLY A 417 1.11 -31.50 10.77
C GLY A 417 2.05 -31.99 11.88
N SER A 418 3.22 -32.46 11.46
CA SER A 418 4.29 -32.98 12.33
C SER A 418 5.15 -31.85 12.90
N ILE A 419 5.80 -32.10 14.04
CA ILE A 419 6.73 -31.16 14.68
C ILE A 419 8.14 -31.75 14.69
N LEU A 420 9.10 -30.96 14.20
CA LEU A 420 10.54 -31.25 14.31
C LEU A 420 11.22 -30.16 15.13
N VAL A 421 11.83 -30.53 16.26
CA VAL A 421 12.68 -29.63 17.05
C VAL A 421 14.11 -30.15 17.05
N GLN A 422 15.02 -29.40 16.44
CA GLN A 422 16.44 -29.77 16.38
C GLN A 422 17.20 -29.38 17.66
N GLY A 423 16.72 -28.42 18.45
CA GLY A 423 17.27 -28.08 19.75
C GLY A 423 16.65 -28.88 20.90
N ASN A 424 16.71 -28.28 22.10
CA ASN A 424 16.14 -28.85 23.33
C ASN A 424 14.76 -28.26 23.60
N VAL A 425 13.87 -29.06 24.19
CA VAL A 425 12.53 -28.68 24.61
C VAL A 425 12.50 -28.58 26.14
N LEU A 426 12.28 -27.38 26.67
CA LEU A 426 12.39 -27.08 28.10
C LEU A 426 11.09 -26.45 28.60
N SER A 427 10.45 -27.08 29.59
CA SER A 427 9.21 -26.59 30.21
C SER A 427 8.13 -26.17 29.20
N SER A 428 8.00 -26.90 28.09
CA SER A 428 7.21 -26.48 26.93
C SER A 428 6.13 -27.51 26.58
N ILE A 429 5.16 -27.09 25.77
CA ILE A 429 4.07 -27.94 25.29
C ILE A 429 4.18 -28.06 23.77
N LEU A 430 4.29 -29.29 23.27
CA LEU A 430 4.31 -29.59 21.83
C LEU A 430 3.09 -30.43 21.47
N VAL A 431 2.32 -29.99 20.48
CA VAL A 431 1.08 -30.66 20.04
C VAL A 431 1.08 -30.84 18.51
N ALA A 432 1.29 -32.08 18.06
CA ALA A 432 1.27 -32.45 16.64
C ALA A 432 -0.02 -33.22 16.29
N GLY A 433 -0.65 -32.84 15.18
CA GLY A 433 -1.99 -33.32 14.80
C GLY A 433 -3.11 -32.33 15.16
N GLY A 434 -2.75 -31.12 15.60
CA GLY A 434 -3.68 -30.02 15.87
C GLY A 434 -4.72 -30.39 16.92
N GLU A 435 -5.97 -30.01 16.66
CA GLU A 435 -7.10 -30.32 17.54
C GLU A 435 -7.30 -31.84 17.74
N ASN A 436 -6.90 -32.67 16.77
CA ASN A 436 -7.01 -34.12 16.87
C ASN A 436 -6.03 -34.73 17.88
N ALA A 437 -4.95 -34.03 18.24
CA ALA A 437 -4.04 -34.50 19.27
C ALA A 437 -4.72 -34.56 20.65
N PHE A 438 -5.68 -33.68 20.92
CA PHE A 438 -6.47 -33.69 22.16
C PHE A 438 -7.45 -34.87 22.22
N ILE A 439 -7.83 -35.43 21.07
CA ILE A 439 -8.65 -36.66 21.00
C ILE A 439 -7.90 -37.84 21.62
N GLN A 440 -6.57 -37.85 21.67
CA GLN A 440 -5.78 -38.96 22.23
C GLN A 440 -5.99 -39.17 23.74
N ASP A 441 -6.29 -38.11 24.49
CA ASP A 441 -6.64 -38.22 25.91
C ASP A 441 -8.13 -38.58 26.11
N LEU A 442 -8.99 -38.16 25.17
CA LEU A 442 -10.44 -38.40 25.22
C LEU A 442 -10.84 -39.81 24.79
N ALA A 443 -10.25 -40.33 23.71
CA ALA A 443 -10.64 -41.62 23.14
C ALA A 443 -10.51 -42.78 24.16
N PRO A 444 -9.41 -42.91 24.94
CA PRO A 444 -9.31 -43.95 25.96
C PRO A 444 -10.34 -43.81 27.08
N LEU A 445 -10.68 -42.57 27.46
CA LEU A 445 -11.68 -42.30 28.48
C LEU A 445 -13.08 -42.69 27.99
N ILE A 446 -13.44 -42.29 26.77
CA ILE A 446 -14.72 -42.58 26.14
C ILE A 446 -14.87 -44.09 25.89
N ASP A 447 -13.83 -44.77 25.43
CA ASP A 447 -13.81 -46.23 25.25
C ASP A 447 -13.99 -46.96 26.60
N ASN A 448 -13.35 -46.49 27.67
CA ASN A 448 -13.54 -47.07 29.00
C ASN A 448 -14.98 -46.86 29.50
N ILE A 449 -15.54 -45.66 29.33
CA ILE A 449 -16.95 -45.40 29.64
C ILE A 449 -17.85 -46.35 28.84
N HIS A 450 -17.60 -46.54 27.54
CA HIS A 450 -18.37 -47.48 26.72
C HIS A 450 -18.32 -48.91 27.28
N LYS A 451 -17.12 -49.40 27.64
CA LYS A 451 -16.92 -50.73 28.25
C LYS A 451 -17.64 -50.86 29.61
N GLN A 452 -17.55 -49.85 30.47
CA GLN A 452 -18.24 -49.84 31.76
C GLN A 452 -19.77 -49.84 31.58
N LEU A 453 -20.29 -49.07 30.62
CA LEU A 453 -21.72 -49.08 30.29
C LEU A 453 -22.18 -50.45 29.78
N GLN A 454 -21.37 -51.12 28.94
CA GLN A 454 -21.66 -52.49 28.49
C GLN A 454 -21.72 -53.48 29.66
N LEU A 455 -20.75 -53.43 30.58
CA LEU A 455 -20.71 -54.30 31.75
C LEU A 455 -21.86 -54.01 32.72
N LEU A 456 -22.21 -52.74 32.90
CA LEU A 456 -23.32 -52.28 33.74
C LEU A 456 -24.65 -52.82 33.19
N LEU A 457 -24.92 -52.63 31.89
CA LEU A 457 -26.13 -53.15 31.24
C LEU A 457 -26.24 -54.67 31.36
N ARG A 458 -25.14 -55.41 31.19
CA ARG A 458 -25.13 -56.86 31.41
C ARG A 458 -25.48 -57.23 32.85
N ALA A 459 -24.91 -56.51 33.84
CA ALA A 459 -25.20 -56.76 35.26
C ALA A 459 -26.66 -56.46 35.61
N ILE A 460 -27.23 -55.36 35.08
CA ILE A 460 -28.65 -55.02 35.26
C ILE A 460 -29.54 -56.12 34.67
N ASN A 461 -29.29 -56.54 33.43
CA ASN A 461 -30.08 -57.58 32.78
C ASN A 461 -29.99 -58.94 33.51
N GLN A 462 -28.82 -59.31 34.04
CA GLN A 462 -28.65 -60.54 34.82
C GLN A 462 -29.42 -60.50 36.15
N LEU A 463 -29.40 -59.36 36.84
CA LEU A 463 -30.11 -59.21 38.11
C LEU A 463 -31.63 -59.16 37.91
N GLN A 464 -32.10 -58.49 36.86
CA GLN A 464 -33.52 -58.48 36.50
C GLN A 464 -34.04 -59.86 36.04
N GLY A 465 -33.17 -60.69 35.47
CA GLY A 465 -33.52 -62.07 35.05
C GLY A 465 -33.45 -63.11 36.17
N ASN A 466 -32.97 -62.77 37.37
CA ASN A 466 -32.81 -63.71 38.47
C ASN A 466 -34.09 -63.81 39.32
N GLN A 467 -34.60 -65.03 39.52
CA GLN A 467 -35.83 -65.30 40.27
C GLN A 467 -35.78 -64.83 41.75
N ALA A 468 -34.58 -64.69 42.32
CA ALA A 468 -34.40 -64.19 43.68
C ALA A 468 -34.57 -62.65 43.80
N PHE A 469 -34.56 -61.92 42.69
CA PHE A 469 -34.71 -60.47 42.68
C PHE A 469 -36.20 -60.11 42.73
N LYS A 470 -36.67 -59.72 43.91
CA LYS A 470 -38.08 -59.34 44.12
C LYS A 470 -38.34 -57.96 43.51
N THR A 471 -39.12 -57.91 42.44
CA THR A 471 -39.55 -56.72 41.68
C THR A 471 -40.30 -55.65 42.50
N GLY A 472 -40.59 -55.92 43.78
CA GLY A 472 -41.29 -55.00 44.68
C GLY A 472 -40.52 -53.71 45.00
N ASP A 473 -39.20 -53.72 44.89
CA ASP A 473 -38.32 -52.56 45.17
C ASP A 473 -38.14 -51.63 43.95
N LEU A 474 -38.69 -51.99 42.79
CA LEU A 474 -38.60 -51.22 41.54
C LEU A 474 -39.81 -50.31 41.29
N LYS A 475 -40.60 -49.94 42.31
CA LYS A 475 -41.82 -49.10 42.19
C LYS A 475 -41.61 -47.68 41.63
N GLY A 476 -40.43 -47.37 41.09
CA GLY A 476 -40.11 -46.14 40.37
C GLY A 476 -39.17 -46.32 39.17
N GLY A 477 -38.94 -47.55 38.70
CA GLY A 477 -38.00 -47.88 37.60
C GLY A 477 -36.66 -48.46 38.07
N ILE A 478 -35.67 -48.54 37.18
CA ILE A 478 -34.37 -49.19 37.44
C ILE A 478 -33.37 -48.36 38.27
N GLY A 479 -33.69 -47.10 38.58
CA GLY A 479 -32.82 -46.14 39.26
C GLY A 479 -32.22 -46.63 40.59
N PRO A 480 -32.98 -47.24 41.52
CA PRO A 480 -32.43 -47.80 42.76
C PRO A 480 -31.38 -48.89 42.52
N LEU A 481 -31.62 -49.75 41.54
CA LEU A 481 -30.68 -50.81 41.12
C LEU A 481 -29.41 -50.20 40.50
N LEU A 482 -29.57 -49.18 39.65
CA LEU A 482 -28.45 -48.44 39.07
C LEU A 482 -27.58 -47.82 40.16
N LYS A 483 -28.19 -47.10 41.11
CA LYS A 483 -27.47 -46.47 42.23
C LYS A 483 -26.67 -47.48 43.04
N LEU A 484 -27.29 -48.61 43.39
CA LEU A 484 -26.62 -49.70 44.12
C LEU A 484 -25.40 -50.25 43.36
N LEU A 485 -25.55 -50.48 42.04
CA LEU A 485 -24.46 -50.98 41.20
C LEU A 485 -23.31 -49.97 41.09
N LEU A 486 -23.59 -48.67 41.02
CA LEU A 486 -22.59 -47.61 41.04
C LEU A 486 -21.82 -47.58 42.38
N GLU A 487 -22.51 -47.74 43.49
CA GLU A 487 -21.91 -47.73 44.83
C GLU A 487 -21.07 -48.98 45.14
N ILE A 488 -21.44 -50.15 44.59
CA ILE A 488 -20.77 -51.41 44.92
C ILE A 488 -19.71 -51.76 43.87
N LYS A 489 -20.11 -51.85 42.59
CA LYS A 489 -19.31 -52.47 41.52
C LYS A 489 -18.71 -51.47 40.54
N PHE A 490 -19.40 -50.36 40.28
CA PHE A 490 -19.03 -49.39 39.23
C PHE A 490 -18.61 -48.03 39.79
N LYS A 491 -17.92 -48.00 40.94
CA LYS A 491 -17.50 -46.79 41.68
C LYS A 491 -16.69 -45.78 40.85
N ASN A 492 -15.98 -46.27 39.83
CA ASN A 492 -15.13 -45.44 38.98
C ASN A 492 -15.89 -44.78 37.82
N LEU A 493 -17.06 -45.29 37.42
CA LEU A 493 -17.82 -44.76 36.29
C LEU A 493 -18.25 -43.29 36.52
N PRO A 494 -18.78 -42.90 37.69
CA PRO A 494 -19.08 -41.49 37.97
C PRO A 494 -17.85 -40.58 37.87
N GLN A 495 -16.67 -41.06 38.30
CA GLN A 495 -15.42 -40.29 38.22
C GLN A 495 -14.98 -40.08 36.77
N MET A 496 -15.11 -41.11 35.93
CA MET A 496 -14.82 -41.02 34.50
C MET A 496 -15.76 -40.06 33.77
N VAL A 497 -17.05 -40.10 34.09
CA VAL A 497 -18.05 -39.17 33.51
C VAL A 497 -17.75 -37.73 33.92
N LYS A 498 -17.35 -37.50 35.18
CA LYS A 498 -16.93 -36.18 35.64
C LYS A 498 -15.71 -35.67 34.87
N LEU A 499 -14.71 -36.52 34.70
CA LEU A 499 -13.51 -36.17 33.92
C LEU A 499 -13.86 -35.87 32.46
N LEU A 500 -14.75 -36.65 31.85
CA LEU A 500 -15.21 -36.41 30.47
C LEU A 500 -15.88 -35.04 30.36
N LYS A 501 -16.73 -34.67 31.34
CA LYS A 501 -17.35 -33.35 31.40
C LYS A 501 -16.31 -32.24 31.49
N ASP A 502 -15.32 -32.38 32.36
CA ASP A 502 -14.29 -31.36 32.53
C ASP A 502 -13.43 -31.20 31.28
N LEU A 503 -13.07 -32.30 30.61
CA LEU A 503 -12.35 -32.26 29.33
C LEU A 503 -13.21 -31.68 28.20
N SER A 504 -14.51 -32.00 28.17
CA SER A 504 -15.43 -31.50 27.14
C SER A 504 -15.61 -29.98 27.13
N ARG A 505 -15.35 -29.31 28.26
CA ARG A 505 -15.38 -27.84 28.37
C ARG A 505 -14.20 -27.14 27.70
N ASN A 506 -13.10 -27.86 27.50
CA ASN A 506 -11.87 -27.32 26.90
C ASN A 506 -11.66 -27.84 25.47
N LEU A 507 -12.68 -28.47 24.87
CA LEU A 507 -12.64 -28.90 23.49
C LEU A 507 -12.78 -27.67 22.56
N PRO A 508 -12.02 -27.63 21.45
CA PRO A 508 -12.23 -26.66 20.37
C PRO A 508 -13.67 -26.69 19.84
N GLU A 509 -14.17 -25.54 19.38
CA GLU A 509 -15.57 -25.37 18.94
C GLU A 509 -15.98 -26.35 17.84
N GLN A 510 -15.05 -26.71 16.95
CA GLN A 510 -15.25 -27.65 15.85
C GLN A 510 -15.53 -29.08 16.33
N LEU A 511 -15.04 -29.44 17.53
CA LEU A 511 -15.26 -30.74 18.17
C LEU A 511 -16.43 -30.71 19.17
N SER A 512 -16.81 -29.53 19.68
CA SER A 512 -17.90 -29.35 20.64
C SER A 512 -19.28 -29.20 19.97
N GLY A 513 -19.77 -30.26 19.32
CA GLY A 513 -21.11 -30.27 18.72
C GLY A 513 -22.25 -30.43 19.73
N GLU A 514 -23.46 -29.95 19.40
CA GLU A 514 -24.67 -30.08 20.24
C GLU A 514 -24.91 -31.52 20.73
N LYS A 515 -24.68 -32.51 19.86
CA LYS A 515 -24.82 -33.93 20.20
C LYS A 515 -23.89 -34.38 21.34
N LEU A 516 -22.66 -33.88 21.37
CA LEU A 516 -21.71 -34.20 22.43
C LEU A 516 -22.15 -33.56 23.76
N ILE A 517 -22.58 -32.30 23.73
CA ILE A 517 -23.07 -31.58 24.91
C ILE A 517 -24.27 -32.30 25.52
N VAL A 518 -25.23 -32.72 24.68
CA VAL A 518 -26.41 -33.48 25.11
C VAL A 518 -25.99 -34.82 25.72
N LEU A 519 -25.09 -35.57 25.06
CA LEU A 519 -24.60 -36.86 25.55
C LEU A 519 -23.91 -36.74 26.92
N VAL A 520 -22.98 -35.78 27.07
CA VAL A 520 -22.27 -35.55 28.33
C VAL A 520 -23.25 -35.17 29.44
N ARG A 521 -24.26 -34.33 29.15
CA ARG A 521 -25.30 -33.97 30.12
C ARG A 521 -26.16 -35.18 30.51
N SER A 522 -26.51 -36.05 29.57
CA SER A 522 -27.25 -37.29 29.86
C SER A 522 -26.44 -38.24 30.74
N LEU A 523 -25.15 -38.44 30.44
CA LEU A 523 -24.25 -39.25 31.25
C LEU A 523 -24.10 -38.66 32.67
N GLU A 524 -23.90 -37.36 32.80
CA GLU A 524 -23.81 -36.68 34.11
C GLU A 524 -25.11 -36.87 34.92
N HIS A 525 -26.27 -36.68 34.28
CA HIS A 525 -27.56 -36.86 34.95
C HIS A 525 -27.71 -38.28 35.50
N ALA A 526 -27.39 -39.29 34.68
CA ALA A 526 -27.58 -40.70 35.03
C ALA A 526 -26.57 -41.23 36.06
N PHE A 527 -25.32 -40.76 36.03
CA PHE A 527 -24.23 -41.35 36.82
C PHE A 527 -23.74 -40.48 37.98
N ILE A 528 -24.12 -39.20 38.02
CA ILE A 528 -23.65 -38.26 39.05
C ILE A 528 -24.84 -37.59 39.75
N SER A 529 -25.70 -36.88 39.01
CA SER A 529 -26.66 -35.96 39.63
C SER A 529 -27.95 -36.62 40.11
N ALA A 530 -28.50 -37.56 39.33
CA ALA A 530 -29.81 -38.13 39.58
C ALA A 530 -29.91 -39.61 39.14
N PRO A 531 -29.07 -40.53 39.63
CA PRO A 531 -29.14 -41.96 39.23
C PRO A 531 -30.50 -42.62 39.55
N LEU A 532 -31.23 -42.12 40.53
CA LEU A 532 -32.57 -42.60 40.90
C LEU A 532 -33.67 -42.21 39.90
N SER A 533 -33.43 -41.22 39.01
CA SER A 533 -34.43 -40.77 38.05
C SER A 533 -34.59 -41.71 36.84
N ILE A 534 -33.60 -42.58 36.60
CA ILE A 534 -33.58 -43.48 35.44
C ILE A 534 -34.65 -44.55 35.59
N ARG A 535 -35.59 -44.60 34.64
CA ARG A 535 -36.75 -45.49 34.73
C ARG A 535 -36.57 -46.77 33.95
N ASP A 536 -35.97 -46.69 32.76
CA ASP A 536 -35.84 -47.81 31.82
C ASP A 536 -34.38 -48.02 31.37
N CYS A 537 -34.00 -49.28 31.16
CA CYS A 537 -32.75 -49.68 30.53
C CYS A 537 -32.56 -49.05 29.14
N LYS A 538 -33.65 -48.69 28.43
CA LYS A 538 -33.57 -48.00 27.13
C LYS A 538 -32.75 -46.71 27.19
N GLU A 539 -32.86 -45.94 28.28
CA GLU A 539 -32.11 -44.69 28.46
C GLU A 539 -30.60 -44.97 28.51
N LEU A 540 -30.20 -46.03 29.24
CA LEU A 540 -28.81 -46.49 29.33
C LEU A 540 -28.29 -47.05 27.99
N HIS A 541 -29.15 -47.72 27.22
CA HIS A 541 -28.80 -48.18 25.87
C HIS A 541 -28.59 -47.00 24.91
N ALA A 542 -29.42 -45.96 24.97
CA ALA A 542 -29.26 -44.75 24.18
C ALA A 542 -27.94 -44.03 24.52
N MET A 543 -27.60 -43.93 25.80
CA MET A 543 -26.31 -43.39 26.24
C MET A 543 -25.13 -44.24 25.73
N LYS A 544 -25.20 -45.57 25.85
CA LYS A 544 -24.17 -46.47 25.31
C LYS A 544 -24.01 -46.30 23.79
N HIS A 545 -25.13 -46.22 23.05
CA HIS A 545 -25.11 -46.02 21.61
C HIS A 545 -24.49 -44.67 21.25
N GLY A 546 -24.90 -43.58 21.92
CA GLY A 546 -24.32 -42.26 21.68
C GLY A 546 -22.82 -42.20 21.97
N VAL A 547 -22.35 -42.91 23.01
CA VAL A 547 -20.91 -43.07 23.28
C VAL A 547 -20.24 -43.88 22.16
N GLY A 548 -20.88 -44.91 21.62
CA GLY A 548 -20.39 -45.67 20.47
C GLY A 548 -20.26 -44.82 19.21
N ASP A 549 -21.30 -44.06 18.86
CA ASP A 549 -21.31 -43.13 17.73
C ASP A 549 -20.19 -42.08 17.84
N LEU A 550 -19.92 -41.63 19.07
CA LEU A 550 -18.83 -40.70 19.34
C LEU A 550 -17.46 -41.36 19.09
N ILE A 551 -17.26 -42.60 19.51
CA ILE A 551 -16.03 -43.37 19.22
C ILE A 551 -15.82 -43.51 17.71
N ASP A 552 -16.86 -43.87 16.96
CA ASP A 552 -16.77 -44.06 15.51
C ASP A 552 -16.42 -42.74 14.79
N ARG A 553 -17.01 -41.62 15.23
CA ARG A 553 -16.69 -40.28 14.71
C ARG A 553 -15.25 -39.88 15.00
N LEU A 554 -14.79 -40.04 16.23
CA LEU A 554 -13.41 -39.72 16.63
C LEU A 554 -12.39 -40.57 15.86
N THR A 555 -12.72 -41.84 15.61
CA THR A 555 -11.89 -42.76 14.83
C THR A 555 -11.81 -42.33 13.36
N SER A 556 -12.91 -41.82 12.80
CA SER A 556 -12.99 -41.34 11.41
C SER A 556 -12.18 -40.04 11.19
N ILE A 557 -12.09 -39.18 12.21
CA ILE A 557 -11.36 -37.90 12.18
C ILE A 557 -9.84 -38.11 12.38
N SER A 558 -9.43 -39.13 13.14
CA SER A 558 -8.05 -39.39 13.55
C SER A 558 -7.12 -39.97 12.45
N GLY A 559 -7.52 -39.94 11.17
CA GLY A 559 -6.75 -40.58 10.09
C GLY A 559 -5.36 -39.96 9.84
N GLN A 560 -5.17 -38.68 10.18
CA GLN A 560 -3.91 -37.99 9.94
C GLN A 560 -2.95 -38.20 11.11
N LYS A 561 -1.91 -39.00 10.85
CA LYS A 561 -0.81 -39.22 11.80
C LYS A 561 0.20 -38.10 11.64
N SER A 562 0.43 -37.40 12.75
CA SER A 562 1.40 -36.33 12.84
C SER A 562 2.42 -36.67 13.92
N ASP A 563 3.68 -36.75 13.52
CA ASP A 563 4.76 -37.24 14.37
C ASP A 563 5.46 -36.07 15.09
N ILE A 564 6.15 -36.38 16.19
CA ILE A 564 7.08 -35.44 16.84
C ILE A 564 8.48 -36.05 16.88
N LEU A 565 9.44 -35.33 16.33
CA LEU A 565 10.86 -35.64 16.43
C LEU A 565 11.57 -34.52 17.19
N LEU A 566 12.23 -34.88 18.29
CA LEU A 566 13.00 -33.95 19.12
C LEU A 566 14.28 -34.58 19.65
N LYS A 567 15.26 -33.77 20.05
CA LYS A 567 16.50 -34.28 20.66
C LYS A 567 16.35 -34.56 22.15
N HIS A 568 15.81 -33.60 22.90
CA HIS A 568 15.78 -33.68 24.35
C HIS A 568 14.56 -32.93 24.91
N ALA A 569 13.97 -33.46 25.97
CA ALA A 569 12.86 -32.83 26.67
C ALA A 569 13.04 -32.81 28.19
N LEU A 570 12.76 -31.67 28.81
CA LEU A 570 12.78 -31.49 30.27
C LEU A 570 11.50 -30.79 30.71
N ASN A 571 10.82 -31.29 31.74
CA ASN A 571 9.62 -30.69 32.33
C ASN A 571 8.51 -30.36 31.30
N SER A 572 8.41 -31.14 30.23
CA SER A 572 7.58 -30.80 29.06
C SER A 572 6.41 -31.75 28.87
N ASP A 573 5.41 -31.32 28.09
CA ASP A 573 4.26 -32.14 27.67
C ASP A 573 4.28 -32.26 26.15
N ILE A 574 4.39 -33.48 25.64
CA ILE A 574 4.55 -33.79 24.22
C ILE A 574 3.40 -34.67 23.78
N ARG A 575 2.62 -34.22 22.80
CA ARG A 575 1.41 -34.89 22.33
C ARG A 575 1.41 -35.03 20.81
N ALA A 576 1.28 -36.24 20.31
CA ALA A 576 1.27 -36.54 18.89
C ALA A 576 0.11 -37.50 18.54
N THR A 577 -0.62 -37.23 17.45
CA THR A 577 -1.54 -38.25 16.89
C THR A 577 -0.77 -39.42 16.27
N GLY A 578 0.44 -39.16 15.78
CA GLY A 578 1.39 -40.15 15.29
C GLY A 578 2.35 -40.63 16.39
N SER A 579 3.60 -40.85 16.00
CA SER A 579 4.69 -41.36 16.83
C SER A 579 5.52 -40.22 17.42
N VAL A 580 6.20 -40.49 18.54
CA VAL A 580 7.16 -39.56 19.15
C VAL A 580 8.53 -40.24 19.17
N LYS A 581 9.54 -39.59 18.60
CA LYS A 581 10.92 -40.07 18.59
C LYS A 581 11.85 -39.06 19.26
N VAL A 582 12.65 -39.55 20.20
CA VAL A 582 13.62 -38.78 20.98
C VAL A 582 15.01 -39.35 20.73
N VAL A 583 15.84 -38.60 20.01
CA VAL A 583 17.16 -39.07 19.50
C VAL A 583 18.37 -38.57 20.30
N GLY A 584 18.18 -37.60 21.19
CA GLY A 584 19.27 -36.99 21.96
C GLY A 584 19.50 -37.65 23.31
N THR A 585 19.84 -36.84 24.32
CA THR A 585 20.19 -37.34 25.67
C THR A 585 19.04 -38.01 26.40
N GLY A 586 17.79 -37.73 26.02
CA GLY A 586 16.60 -38.36 26.59
C GLY A 586 15.56 -37.37 27.10
N CYS A 587 14.68 -37.83 27.98
CA CYS A 587 13.61 -37.04 28.57
C CYS A 587 13.63 -37.08 30.10
N TYR A 588 13.28 -35.96 30.73
CA TYR A 588 13.31 -35.80 32.18
C TYR A 588 12.03 -35.14 32.66
N ASN A 589 11.33 -35.76 33.61
CA ASN A 589 10.07 -35.27 34.18
C ASN A 589 9.10 -34.80 33.08
N THR A 590 8.93 -35.61 32.05
CA THR A 590 8.23 -35.25 30.81
C THR A 590 7.04 -36.19 30.61
N ARG A 591 5.92 -35.64 30.15
CA ARG A 591 4.76 -36.45 29.71
C ARG A 591 4.80 -36.59 28.20
N ILE A 592 4.71 -37.82 27.70
CA ILE A 592 4.63 -38.13 26.27
C ILE A 592 3.35 -38.90 26.01
N VAL A 593 2.50 -38.38 25.14
CA VAL A 593 1.31 -39.05 24.62
C VAL A 593 1.42 -39.19 23.11
N ALA A 594 1.33 -40.41 22.62
CA ALA A 594 1.40 -40.71 21.18
C ALA A 594 0.29 -41.67 20.77
N GLY A 595 -0.41 -41.39 19.68
CA GLY A 595 -1.32 -42.38 19.06
C GLY A 595 -0.53 -43.55 18.44
N GLY A 596 0.71 -43.28 18.02
CA GLY A 596 1.66 -44.23 17.45
C GLY A 596 2.68 -44.76 18.45
N THR A 597 3.90 -44.99 17.96
CA THR A 597 5.01 -45.57 18.75
C THR A 597 5.75 -44.46 19.48
N VAL A 598 6.28 -44.75 20.68
CA VAL A 598 7.23 -43.86 21.37
C VAL A 598 8.60 -44.51 21.42
N GLU A 599 9.60 -43.82 20.90
CA GLU A 599 10.99 -44.27 20.89
C GLU A 599 11.87 -43.24 21.61
N VAL A 600 12.47 -43.64 22.73
CA VAL A 600 13.46 -42.84 23.45
C VAL A 600 14.78 -43.59 23.43
N GLU A 601 15.71 -43.16 22.58
CA GLU A 601 16.94 -43.91 22.31
C GLU A 601 17.87 -44.01 23.53
N ARG A 602 17.80 -43.03 24.42
CA ARG A 602 18.62 -42.94 25.64
C ARG A 602 17.76 -42.99 26.90
N THR A 603 17.86 -41.97 27.76
CA THR A 603 17.29 -42.04 29.11
C THR A 603 15.89 -41.46 29.19
N PHE A 604 14.97 -42.09 29.91
CA PHE A 604 13.69 -41.52 30.31
C PHE A 604 13.59 -41.51 31.84
N ARG A 605 13.74 -40.33 32.45
CA ARG A 605 13.88 -40.16 33.90
C ARG A 605 12.72 -39.36 34.48
N GLY A 606 11.75 -40.07 35.04
CA GLY A 606 10.56 -39.47 35.63
C GLY A 606 9.57 -38.95 34.58
N GLY A 607 8.29 -38.97 34.95
CA GLY A 607 7.18 -38.65 34.06
C GLY A 607 6.45 -39.88 33.54
N GLU A 608 5.73 -39.72 32.44
CA GLU A 608 4.79 -40.74 31.93
C GLU A 608 4.86 -40.83 30.40
N ILE A 609 4.90 -42.06 29.88
CA ILE A 609 4.71 -42.35 28.46
C ILE A 609 3.39 -43.10 28.30
N GLN A 610 2.51 -42.59 27.44
CA GLN A 610 1.34 -43.28 26.96
C GLN A 610 1.41 -43.39 25.44
N ALA A 611 1.40 -44.61 24.91
CA ALA A 611 1.48 -44.85 23.47
C ALA A 611 0.34 -45.77 23.00
N GLY A 612 -0.31 -45.45 21.89
CA GLY A 612 -1.22 -46.36 21.20
C GLY A 612 -0.50 -47.48 20.43
N GLY A 613 0.78 -47.25 20.12
CA GLY A 613 1.72 -48.19 19.53
C GLY A 613 2.66 -48.85 20.54
N ASN A 614 3.82 -49.27 20.07
CA ASN A 614 4.85 -49.86 20.92
C ASN A 614 5.64 -48.77 21.65
N VAL A 615 6.37 -49.15 22.69
CA VAL A 615 7.30 -48.25 23.38
C VAL A 615 8.69 -48.87 23.42
N TYR A 616 9.69 -48.09 23.05
CA TYR A 616 11.11 -48.41 23.22
C TYR A 616 11.79 -47.33 24.08
N VAL A 617 12.52 -47.76 25.10
CA VAL A 617 13.34 -46.86 25.93
C VAL A 617 14.71 -47.51 26.17
N GLY A 618 15.79 -46.78 25.87
CA GLY A 618 17.16 -47.24 26.13
C GLY A 618 17.43 -47.47 27.63
N GLU A 619 17.19 -46.46 28.45
CA GLU A 619 17.33 -46.50 29.91
C GLU A 619 16.10 -45.86 30.57
N LEU A 620 15.37 -46.59 31.39
CA LEU A 620 14.13 -46.14 32.03
C LEU A 620 14.29 -46.03 33.54
N GLY A 621 13.97 -44.87 34.08
CA GLY A 621 14.07 -44.57 35.51
C GLY A 621 15.43 -43.98 35.90
N ALA A 622 15.68 -43.91 37.21
CA ALA A 622 16.94 -43.41 37.75
C ALA A 622 17.21 -44.06 39.11
N ARG A 623 18.49 -44.16 39.49
CA ARG A 623 18.93 -44.64 40.82
C ARG A 623 18.36 -43.85 42.00
N SER A 624 17.91 -42.62 41.76
CA SER A 624 17.21 -41.82 42.77
C SER A 624 15.80 -42.34 43.11
N GLY A 625 15.29 -43.36 42.40
CA GLY A 625 13.96 -43.91 42.61
C GLY A 625 12.83 -43.02 42.07
N ILE A 626 13.15 -42.03 41.24
CA ILE A 626 12.14 -41.17 40.60
C ILE A 626 11.22 -42.06 39.74
N ARG A 627 9.94 -42.05 40.09
CA ARG A 627 8.93 -42.88 39.45
C ARG A 627 8.73 -42.47 37.99
N ALA A 628 8.95 -43.41 37.08
CA ALA A 628 8.54 -43.31 35.69
C ALA A 628 7.40 -44.30 35.42
N ARG A 629 6.44 -43.92 34.57
CA ARG A 629 5.34 -44.79 34.17
C ARG A 629 5.28 -44.93 32.65
N ILE A 630 5.05 -46.14 32.16
CA ILE A 630 4.75 -46.41 30.75
C ILE A 630 3.44 -47.17 30.65
N LYS A 631 2.59 -46.78 29.71
CA LYS A 631 1.31 -47.43 29.43
C LYS A 631 1.14 -47.68 27.94
N VAL A 632 0.80 -48.91 27.58
CA VAL A 632 0.45 -49.32 26.22
C VAL A 632 -0.80 -50.23 26.20
N PRO A 633 -1.54 -50.31 25.08
CA PRO A 633 -2.63 -51.25 24.88
C PRO A 633 -2.20 -52.72 24.94
N TRP A 634 -3.19 -53.62 25.07
CA TRP A 634 -2.97 -55.06 25.29
C TRP A 634 -2.20 -55.77 24.15
N GLU A 635 -2.34 -55.29 22.91
CA GLU A 635 -1.67 -55.84 21.71
C GLU A 635 -0.26 -55.29 21.46
N ARG A 636 0.20 -54.38 22.32
CA ARG A 636 1.46 -53.66 22.13
C ARG A 636 2.54 -54.17 23.07
N LYS A 637 3.79 -53.89 22.69
CA LYS A 637 4.97 -54.28 23.45
C LYS A 637 5.71 -53.07 24.00
N ILE A 638 6.32 -53.26 25.16
CA ILE A 638 7.28 -52.34 25.77
C ILE A 638 8.65 -53.02 25.72
N SER A 639 9.65 -52.34 25.21
CA SER A 639 11.04 -52.83 25.08
C SER A 639 11.98 -51.87 25.82
N LEU A 640 12.69 -52.36 26.82
CA LEU A 640 13.54 -51.59 27.71
C LEU A 640 14.97 -52.12 27.68
N GLY A 641 15.95 -51.26 27.38
CA GLY A 641 17.36 -51.65 27.41
C GLY A 641 17.88 -51.86 28.84
N HIS A 642 17.64 -50.87 29.70
CA HIS A 642 17.98 -50.88 31.13
C HIS A 642 16.82 -50.25 31.91
N VAL A 643 16.38 -50.87 32.99
CA VAL A 643 15.28 -50.36 33.82
C VAL A 643 15.69 -50.31 35.28
N HIS A 644 15.42 -49.19 35.94
CA HIS A 644 15.68 -48.99 37.36
C HIS A 644 14.48 -49.39 38.25
N GLU A 645 14.72 -49.47 39.55
CA GLU A 645 13.68 -49.68 40.56
C GLU A 645 12.60 -48.57 40.56
N ASN A 646 11.43 -48.88 41.10
CA ASN A 646 10.25 -48.01 41.20
C ASN A 646 9.64 -47.55 39.87
N VAL A 647 10.12 -48.08 38.74
CA VAL A 647 9.50 -47.92 37.43
C VAL A 647 8.23 -48.76 37.33
N ILE A 648 7.22 -48.19 36.68
CA ILE A 648 5.93 -48.86 36.47
C ILE A 648 5.63 -48.95 34.98
N VAL A 649 5.19 -50.14 34.60
CA VAL A 649 4.87 -50.50 33.22
C VAL A 649 3.49 -51.13 33.22
N GLN A 650 2.65 -50.70 32.29
CA GLN A 650 1.30 -51.19 32.11
C GLN A 650 1.08 -51.61 30.67
N VAL A 651 0.66 -52.86 30.47
CA VAL A 651 0.24 -53.41 29.18
C VAL A 651 -1.21 -53.85 29.32
N GLY A 652 -2.12 -53.17 28.62
CA GLY A 652 -3.56 -53.34 28.84
C GLY A 652 -3.96 -52.99 30.28
N ASP A 653 -4.62 -53.90 30.98
CA ASP A 653 -5.03 -53.72 32.38
C ASP A 653 -4.02 -54.30 33.39
N ARG A 654 -2.92 -54.91 32.91
CA ARG A 654 -1.88 -55.49 33.75
C ARG A 654 -0.79 -54.47 34.00
N GLN A 655 -0.47 -54.27 35.28
CA GLN A 655 0.58 -53.38 35.73
C GLN A 655 1.68 -54.18 36.43
N PHE A 656 2.92 -53.79 36.21
CA PHE A 656 4.10 -54.36 36.86
C PHE A 656 4.99 -53.23 37.38
N ARG A 657 5.58 -53.43 38.55
CA ARG A 657 6.55 -52.52 39.14
C ARG A 657 7.88 -53.24 39.26
N PHE A 658 8.95 -52.61 38.81
CA PHE A 658 10.30 -53.11 39.02
C PHE A 658 10.75 -52.76 40.44
N ASP A 659 11.14 -53.77 41.21
CA ASP A 659 11.68 -53.59 42.57
C ASP A 659 13.22 -53.65 42.60
N ARG A 660 13.85 -53.89 41.44
CA ARG A 660 15.31 -53.92 41.25
C ARG A 660 15.67 -53.52 39.81
N GLU A 661 16.95 -53.25 39.57
CA GLU A 661 17.45 -52.98 38.22
C GLU A 661 17.42 -54.25 37.35
N GLU A 662 16.96 -54.14 36.10
CA GLU A 662 16.93 -55.23 35.11
C GLU A 662 17.37 -54.73 33.72
N TYR A 663 17.78 -55.65 32.85
CA TYR A 663 18.34 -55.34 31.52
C TYR A 663 17.67 -56.16 30.42
N GLY A 664 17.54 -55.58 29.23
CA GLY A 664 17.05 -56.26 28.02
C GLY A 664 15.63 -56.79 28.17
N ILE A 665 14.72 -56.00 28.75
CA ILE A 665 13.37 -56.42 29.11
C ILE A 665 12.39 -56.18 27.98
N ILE A 666 11.64 -57.22 27.61
CA ILE A 666 10.48 -57.10 26.71
C ILE A 666 9.22 -57.52 27.46
N MET A 667 8.25 -56.61 27.50
CA MET A 667 6.96 -56.82 28.16
C MET A 667 5.83 -56.77 27.15
N ARG A 668 4.99 -57.81 27.19
CA ARG A 668 3.77 -57.94 26.37
C ARG A 668 2.80 -58.90 27.06
N LEU A 669 1.54 -58.89 26.64
CA LEU A 669 0.60 -59.93 27.06
C LEU A 669 0.69 -61.17 26.15
N ASP A 670 0.47 -62.35 26.72
CA ASP A 670 0.18 -63.58 25.97
C ASP A 670 -1.28 -63.63 25.51
N LYS A 671 -1.66 -64.74 24.86
CA LYS A 671 -3.04 -64.95 24.39
C LYS A 671 -4.00 -65.15 25.56
N GLU A 672 -3.52 -65.58 26.71
CA GLU A 672 -4.29 -65.73 27.95
C GLU A 672 -4.38 -64.42 28.78
N GLY A 673 -3.73 -63.34 28.36
CA GLY A 673 -3.73 -62.04 29.05
C GLY A 673 -2.80 -61.97 30.28
N ASN A 674 -1.82 -62.87 30.38
CA ASN A 674 -0.74 -62.80 31.35
C ASN A 674 0.42 -61.97 30.83
N LEU A 675 1.08 -61.27 31.74
CA LEU A 675 2.23 -60.44 31.42
C LEU A 675 3.48 -61.31 31.27
N ILE A 676 3.98 -61.39 30.03
CA ILE A 676 5.26 -62.02 29.75
C ILE A 676 6.36 -60.98 29.97
N ASN A 677 7.32 -61.31 30.83
CA ASN A 677 8.61 -60.64 30.91
C ASN A 677 9.68 -61.60 30.35
N ARG A 678 10.34 -61.22 29.24
CA ARG A 678 11.52 -61.93 28.73
C ARG A 678 12.72 -61.00 28.82
N THR A 679 13.76 -61.46 29.52
CA THR A 679 15.13 -60.96 29.39
C THR A 679 15.76 -61.59 28.16
N HIS A 680 16.41 -60.77 27.33
CA HIS A 680 17.16 -61.24 26.17
C HIS A 680 18.40 -62.05 26.54
#